data_AF-A0AAE1KGM7-F1
#
_entry.id   AF-A0AAE1KGM7-F1
#
_cell.length_a   1.000
_cell.length_b   1.000
_cell.length_c   1.000
_cell.angle_alpha   90.00
_cell.angle_beta   90.00
_cell.angle_gamma   90.00
#
_symmetry.space_group_name_H-M   'P 1'
#
loop_
_entity.id
_entity.type
_entity.pdbx_description
1 polymer ?
#
loop_
_entity_poly.entity_id
_entity_poly.type
_entity_poly.pdbx_seq_one_letter_code
_entity_poly.pdbx_strand_id
1 'polypeptide(L)'
;MSSQSKVKGSISGGDVGKLVSAIKDGLHSEWAEYKKSKKVPSQSVCVYAIGGVSDTAVAALASVSAGVGEWEACLVTTVDPTVDKNRGVLASEVMVGAEGQVTLFPPRKQPNSEGGDSSPGSVVSSASKLPGQPVSLPGSRKRPLSPKATLMVTLEQSANYMLDHIKRLCESAYSTNNFRAIILCLASAVLVRSRLNAYKEILSQPVSKNLTSTLARCGEVVEFLLQSALSYTSDLLHSALLHDAQSHDWTSKKPYGEGCQASLTLQMWAFYMQGVRNDLWKHTSPRISESILASILTDTLSLLVTRYLQIDPSEARLPQYRADIIAILTVVASLLPSLMPSPVLFFSVRLHESVALPLHRRADLLLKLAAIKSAPIELLAKVFSKGFQQTPENVEDPSTETEEECPIRITSTPAWLTFLNPILFPAGKSSLRYLSDPVAVYLSLLTAASRPQPQFPLIVRGLLMRGSLGTKTLLGGLQDVPGQVSAGNPCGGPLCQPHLCAPPLIPHTVYAAICQVLVQCVDNVSALSNIITPGIKQTAVWDSLDRTQVWNLQRPAWHHALVQLVSPSVAGVVAEVLSSVPPQPPARPAHPSQLSVRLEHHLAAWTLQLLAGAGTEAAQDVPIPVLKAAVAINALLPPTIKPTGGHVITQLVVSALYAAVNSRSTLDQLGGTPVTDGQWDMMIAVGERLCSLHDGSYDTPLRQMTHALLAQLEGCDDSGEEEDCLDDYTDEEVVECVCISLANAVLSTVQGQHALVVVWEFLRRNMEWVQEALGVPAILPLTSDHPQARLSFTPTPPTHNPLHYYNRIVFTLLDQESLMNFPADWEGVLLSDLGLPGSTVADLVSRRPEFCTNPAPTLTRPQTVAMRKLKRLLETEAEEAEEKQ
;
A
#
# COMPACT_ATOMS: atom_id res chain seq x y z
N MET A 1 -3.48 10.85 -22.56
CA MET A 1 -4.61 11.59 -21.95
C MET A 1 -4.08 12.63 -20.96
N SER A 2 -3.29 13.60 -21.44
CA SER A 2 -2.86 14.77 -20.68
C SER A 2 -3.79 15.93 -21.03
N SER A 3 -4.82 16.12 -20.21
CA SER A 3 -5.59 17.37 -20.20
C SER A 3 -5.75 17.76 -18.74
N GLN A 4 -4.70 18.35 -18.18
CA GLN A 4 -4.85 19.24 -17.04
C GLN A 4 -5.72 20.40 -17.54
N SER A 5 -7.03 20.34 -17.30
CA SER A 5 -7.85 21.53 -17.37
C SER A 5 -7.36 22.44 -16.25
N LYS A 6 -6.63 23.49 -16.63
CA LYS A 6 -6.40 24.64 -15.76
C LYS A 6 -7.78 25.21 -15.41
N VAL A 7 -8.33 24.79 -14.27
CA VAL A 7 -9.37 25.55 -13.59
C VAL A 7 -8.69 26.85 -13.16
N LYS A 8 -8.81 27.88 -13.99
CA LYS A 8 -8.46 29.26 -13.65
C LYS A 8 -9.41 29.70 -12.54
N GLY A 9 -8.90 29.68 -11.31
CA GLY A 9 -9.60 30.13 -10.12
C GLY A 9 -8.75 29.96 -8.88
N SER A 10 -7.49 30.42 -8.88
CA SER A 10 -6.72 30.56 -7.65
C SER A 10 -7.19 31.82 -6.92
N ILE A 11 -8.19 31.71 -6.04
CA ILE A 11 -8.67 32.85 -5.26
C ILE A 11 -9.10 32.40 -3.86
N SER A 12 -8.13 32.17 -2.96
CA SER A 12 -7.98 32.90 -1.69
C SER A 12 -6.64 32.52 -1.05
N GLY A 13 -5.75 33.47 -0.78
CA GLY A 13 -4.51 33.21 -0.06
C GLY A 13 -4.78 33.00 1.44
N GLY A 14 -5.51 31.95 1.83
CA GLY A 14 -5.83 31.62 3.22
C GLY A 14 -6.84 32.55 3.91
N ASP A 15 -7.56 33.39 3.16
CA ASP A 15 -8.54 34.34 3.71
C ASP A 15 -9.88 33.66 4.02
N VAL A 16 -10.13 33.40 5.31
CA VAL A 16 -11.37 32.78 5.82
C VAL A 16 -12.64 33.50 5.36
N GLY A 17 -12.58 34.83 5.10
CA GLY A 17 -13.74 35.61 4.68
C GLY A 17 -14.22 35.33 3.25
N LYS A 18 -13.36 34.78 2.38
CA LYS A 18 -13.66 34.50 0.96
C LYS A 18 -13.86 33.02 0.65
N LEU A 19 -13.60 32.14 1.62
CA LEU A 19 -13.63 30.69 1.48
C LEU A 19 -14.97 30.16 0.91
N VAL A 20 -16.09 30.57 1.49
CA VAL A 20 -17.42 30.04 1.09
C VAL A 20 -17.81 30.48 -0.33
N SER A 21 -17.48 31.72 -0.73
CA SER A 21 -17.76 32.19 -2.09
C SER A 21 -16.94 31.44 -3.13
N ALA A 22 -15.64 31.24 -2.87
CA ALA A 22 -14.75 30.54 -3.80
C ALA A 22 -15.20 29.09 -4.04
N ILE A 23 -15.61 28.39 -2.97
CA ILE A 23 -16.12 27.01 -3.06
C ILE A 23 -17.42 26.95 -3.88
N LYS A 24 -18.36 27.88 -3.66
CA LYS A 24 -19.64 27.91 -4.41
C LYS A 24 -19.42 28.07 -5.91
N ASP A 25 -18.54 28.98 -6.31
CA ASP A 25 -18.25 29.25 -7.71
C ASP A 25 -17.68 28.00 -8.41
N GLY A 26 -16.77 27.28 -7.74
CA GLY A 26 -16.23 26.01 -8.21
C GLY A 26 -17.30 24.92 -8.40
N LEU A 27 -18.19 24.75 -7.41
CA LEU A 27 -19.29 23.77 -7.47
C LEU A 27 -20.26 24.07 -8.63
N HIS A 28 -20.64 25.35 -8.81
CA HIS A 28 -21.53 25.76 -9.90
C HIS A 28 -20.92 25.55 -11.28
N SER A 29 -19.62 25.84 -11.44
CA SER A 29 -18.91 25.62 -12.70
C SER A 29 -18.87 24.13 -13.07
N GLU A 30 -18.53 23.25 -12.12
CA GLU A 30 -18.47 21.81 -12.36
C GLU A 30 -19.84 21.23 -12.73
N TRP A 31 -20.92 21.67 -12.06
CA TRP A 31 -22.29 21.26 -12.41
C TRP A 31 -22.68 21.66 -13.84
N ALA A 32 -22.34 22.88 -14.26
CA ALA A 32 -22.62 23.37 -15.61
C ALA A 32 -21.86 22.56 -16.69
N GLU A 33 -20.61 22.16 -16.41
CA GLU A 33 -19.82 21.31 -17.29
C GLU A 33 -20.37 19.88 -17.35
N TYR A 34 -20.76 19.31 -16.21
CA TYR A 34 -21.33 17.96 -16.15
C TYR A 34 -22.63 17.86 -16.95
N LYS A 35 -23.51 18.86 -16.85
CA LYS A 35 -24.75 18.90 -17.65
C LYS A 35 -24.50 18.83 -19.16
N LYS A 36 -23.41 19.43 -19.64
CA LYS A 36 -23.05 19.48 -21.06
C LYS A 36 -22.32 18.21 -21.52
N SER A 37 -21.34 17.76 -20.76
CA SER A 37 -20.39 16.73 -21.20
C SER A 37 -20.67 15.33 -20.66
N LYS A 38 -21.48 15.22 -19.59
CA LYS A 38 -21.64 14.01 -18.75
C LYS A 38 -20.33 13.45 -18.20
N LYS A 39 -19.23 14.19 -18.31
CA LYS A 39 -17.94 13.86 -17.74
C LYS A 39 -17.79 14.58 -16.42
N VAL A 40 -17.23 13.86 -15.46
CA VAL A 40 -16.95 14.40 -14.13
C VAL A 40 -15.44 14.56 -13.99
N PRO A 41 -14.93 15.80 -13.82
CA PRO A 41 -13.52 16.00 -13.54
C PRO A 41 -13.18 15.44 -12.15
N SER A 42 -12.10 14.67 -12.09
CA SER A 42 -11.62 14.05 -10.84
C SER A 42 -10.23 14.57 -10.52
N GLN A 43 -9.98 14.88 -9.25
CA GLN A 43 -8.65 15.23 -8.75
C GLN A 43 -8.22 14.16 -7.73
N SER A 44 -6.96 13.73 -7.81
CA SER A 44 -6.37 12.81 -6.83
C SER A 44 -6.21 13.51 -5.48
N VAL A 45 -6.49 12.79 -4.41
CA VAL A 45 -6.22 13.17 -3.03
C VAL A 45 -4.96 12.42 -2.61
N CYS A 46 -4.06 13.07 -1.88
CA CYS A 46 -2.82 12.41 -1.46
C CYS A 46 -3.10 11.36 -0.38
N VAL A 47 -2.98 10.09 -0.74
CA VAL A 47 -3.19 8.94 0.15
C VAL A 47 -2.05 8.71 1.15
N TYR A 48 -0.91 9.36 0.93
CA TYR A 48 0.30 9.17 1.72
C TYR A 48 0.42 10.18 2.87
N ALA A 49 -0.54 11.08 3.05
CA ALA A 49 -0.52 12.00 4.17
C ALA A 49 -0.61 11.21 5.49
N ILE A 50 0.46 11.26 6.29
CA ILE A 50 0.56 10.58 7.58
C ILE A 50 -0.46 11.17 8.55
N GLY A 51 -1.16 10.30 9.29
CA GLY A 51 -2.36 10.67 10.04
C GLY A 51 -3.64 10.69 9.18
N GLY A 52 -3.56 10.28 7.91
CA GLY A 52 -4.73 9.94 7.12
C GLY A 52 -5.51 8.83 7.80
N VAL A 53 -6.62 9.18 8.44
CA VAL A 53 -7.62 8.22 8.93
C VAL A 53 -7.89 7.21 7.81
N SER A 54 -8.10 5.93 8.15
CA SER A 54 -8.50 4.80 7.28
C SER A 54 -9.65 5.08 6.29
N ASP A 55 -10.23 6.27 6.38
CA ASP A 55 -11.40 6.77 5.70
C ASP A 55 -11.02 7.87 4.69
N THR A 56 -9.74 8.13 4.42
CA THR A 56 -9.35 9.14 3.42
C THR A 56 -9.60 8.60 2.01
N ALA A 57 -10.32 9.33 1.18
CA ALA A 57 -10.55 8.96 -0.23
C ALA A 57 -9.28 9.14 -1.07
N VAL A 58 -9.14 8.35 -2.14
CA VAL A 58 -7.98 8.39 -3.08
C VAL A 58 -8.18 9.47 -4.15
N ALA A 59 -9.42 9.77 -4.52
CA ALA A 59 -9.76 10.86 -5.41
C ALA A 59 -11.14 11.42 -5.08
N ALA A 60 -11.39 12.67 -5.47
CA ALA A 60 -12.67 13.32 -5.30
C ALA A 60 -13.05 14.13 -6.54
N LEU A 61 -14.28 14.64 -6.56
CA LEU A 61 -14.74 15.67 -7.49
C LEU A 61 -13.75 16.83 -7.46
N ALA A 62 -13.37 17.35 -8.62
CA ALA A 62 -12.37 18.40 -8.71
C ALA A 62 -12.80 19.65 -7.91
N SER A 63 -14.09 20.01 -7.94
CA SER A 63 -14.63 21.12 -7.17
C SER A 63 -14.53 20.93 -5.64
N VAL A 64 -14.86 19.72 -5.16
CA VAL A 64 -14.81 19.37 -3.73
C VAL A 64 -13.36 19.28 -3.25
N SER A 65 -12.50 18.65 -4.04
CA SER A 65 -11.07 18.54 -3.79
C SER A 65 -10.41 19.92 -3.69
N ALA A 66 -10.72 20.83 -4.61
CA ALA A 66 -10.26 22.22 -4.54
C ALA A 66 -10.77 22.93 -3.28
N GLY A 67 -12.04 22.73 -2.92
CA GLY A 67 -12.61 23.31 -1.69
C GLY A 67 -11.94 22.82 -0.41
N VAL A 68 -11.60 21.53 -0.35
CA VAL A 68 -10.80 20.96 0.75
C VAL A 68 -9.37 21.50 0.73
N GLY A 69 -8.77 21.74 -0.44
CA GLY A 69 -7.47 22.40 -0.55
C GLY A 69 -7.47 23.81 0.07
N GLU A 70 -8.53 24.58 -0.16
CA GLU A 70 -8.71 25.90 0.49
C GLU A 70 -8.91 25.77 2.00
N TRP A 71 -9.57 24.70 2.48
CA TRP A 71 -9.66 24.41 3.92
C TRP A 71 -8.28 24.24 4.56
N GLU A 72 -7.41 23.43 3.93
CA GLU A 72 -6.04 23.18 4.42
C GLU A 72 -5.20 24.46 4.41
N ALA A 73 -5.31 25.30 3.38
CA ALA A 73 -4.61 26.59 3.31
C ALA A 73 -5.03 27.52 4.46
N CYS A 74 -6.33 27.64 4.74
CA CYS A 74 -6.83 28.40 5.89
C CYS A 74 -6.38 27.79 7.23
N LEU A 75 -6.33 26.46 7.36
CA LEU A 75 -5.87 25.80 8.59
C LEU A 75 -4.40 26.12 8.88
N VAL A 76 -3.52 26.00 7.89
CA VAL A 76 -2.07 26.31 8.03
C VAL A 76 -1.85 27.75 8.47
N THR A 77 -2.61 28.71 7.94
CA THR A 77 -2.51 30.12 8.36
C THR A 77 -3.06 30.38 9.77
N THR A 78 -3.97 29.54 10.27
CA THR A 78 -4.66 29.75 11.56
C THR A 78 -3.99 29.01 12.72
N VAL A 79 -3.26 27.91 12.46
CA VAL A 79 -2.69 27.01 13.48
C VAL A 79 -1.18 27.21 13.70
N ASP A 80 -0.49 27.95 12.83
CA ASP A 80 0.96 28.28 12.85
C ASP A 80 1.90 27.10 13.17
N PRO A 81 2.31 26.32 12.15
CA PRO A 81 3.29 25.25 12.31
C PRO A 81 4.68 25.69 11.82
N THR A 82 5.19 26.86 12.20
CA THR A 82 6.57 27.22 11.83
C THR A 82 7.58 26.58 12.76
N VAL A 83 8.47 25.75 12.19
CA VAL A 83 9.69 25.25 12.87
C VAL A 83 10.58 26.45 13.19
N ASP A 84 11.05 26.55 14.44
CA ASP A 84 11.94 27.62 14.90
C ASP A 84 13.16 27.72 13.97
N LYS A 85 13.34 28.88 13.32
CA LYS A 85 14.43 29.14 12.36
C LYS A 85 15.81 29.03 13.00
N ASN A 86 15.89 29.16 14.33
CA ASN A 86 17.15 29.13 15.07
C ASN A 86 17.57 27.70 15.46
N ARG A 87 16.76 26.68 15.16
CA ARG A 87 17.11 25.29 15.43
C ARG A 87 17.98 24.69 14.32
N GLY A 88 19.00 23.92 14.70
CA GLY A 88 19.80 23.11 13.78
C GLY A 88 18.96 22.15 12.92
N VAL A 89 19.51 21.69 11.81
CA VAL A 89 18.88 20.68 10.96
C VAL A 89 18.90 19.34 11.69
N LEU A 90 17.74 18.72 11.90
CA LEU A 90 17.67 17.38 12.48
C LEU A 90 17.69 16.32 11.39
N ALA A 91 18.40 15.21 11.61
CA ALA A 91 18.42 14.08 10.68
C ALA A 91 17.01 13.52 10.38
N SER A 92 16.08 13.59 11.33
CA SER A 92 14.69 13.13 11.17
C SER A 92 13.87 13.95 10.15
N GLU A 93 14.30 15.17 9.84
CA GLU A 93 13.66 16.11 8.90
C GLU A 93 14.22 15.98 7.48
N VAL A 94 15.29 15.21 7.29
CA VAL A 94 16.02 15.05 6.04
C VAL A 94 15.41 13.94 5.19
N MET A 95 15.16 14.23 3.91
CA MET A 95 14.86 13.27 2.86
C MET A 95 15.97 13.26 1.82
N VAL A 96 16.38 12.06 1.40
CA VAL A 96 17.45 11.83 0.44
C VAL A 96 16.87 11.26 -0.86
N GLY A 97 17.02 12.00 -1.95
CA GLY A 97 16.59 11.62 -3.30
C GLY A 97 17.45 10.51 -3.92
N ALA A 98 16.96 9.93 -5.01
CA ALA A 98 17.64 8.85 -5.75
C ALA A 98 19.01 9.27 -6.32
N GLU A 99 19.16 10.56 -6.60
CA GLU A 99 20.38 11.21 -7.06
C GLU A 99 21.33 11.62 -5.92
N GLY A 100 20.95 11.38 -4.66
CA GLY A 100 21.68 11.81 -3.47
C GLY A 100 21.40 13.25 -3.03
N GLN A 101 20.43 13.92 -3.65
CA GLN A 101 19.97 15.25 -3.23
C GLN A 101 19.35 15.18 -1.83
N VAL A 102 19.73 16.10 -0.95
CA VAL A 102 19.17 16.24 0.40
C VAL A 102 18.11 17.33 0.40
N THR A 103 16.97 17.05 1.03
CA THR A 103 15.83 17.95 1.12
C THR A 103 15.23 17.95 2.53
N LEU A 104 14.73 19.09 2.99
CA LEU A 104 14.15 19.25 4.33
C LEU A 104 12.63 19.28 4.26
N PHE A 105 11.97 18.54 5.15
CA PHE A 105 10.51 18.55 5.31
C PHE A 105 10.07 18.75 6.77
N PRO A 106 9.17 19.71 7.06
CA PRO A 106 8.61 20.70 6.14
C PRO A 106 9.67 21.72 5.67
N PRO A 107 9.56 22.26 4.44
CA PRO A 107 10.52 23.24 3.95
C PRO A 107 10.53 24.49 4.84
N ARG A 108 11.72 24.99 5.17
CA ARG A 108 11.89 26.21 5.98
C ARG A 108 11.35 27.42 5.19
N LYS A 109 10.40 28.17 5.77
CA LYS A 109 9.80 29.35 5.10
C LYS A 109 10.86 30.43 4.86
N GLN A 110 11.05 30.78 3.60
CA GLN A 110 11.78 31.98 3.18
C GLN A 110 11.04 33.23 3.69
N PRO A 111 11.72 34.23 4.27
CA PRO A 111 11.08 35.50 4.52
C PRO A 111 10.64 36.09 3.18
N ASN A 112 9.36 36.48 3.08
CA ASN A 112 8.95 37.37 2.02
C ASN A 112 9.83 38.63 2.14
N SER A 113 10.63 38.91 1.12
CA SER A 113 11.18 40.24 0.93
C SER A 113 10.00 41.17 0.64
N GLU A 114 9.36 41.68 1.68
CA GLU A 114 8.46 42.82 1.52
C GLU A 114 9.27 43.95 0.88
N GLY A 115 8.84 44.34 -0.31
CA GLY A 115 9.45 45.40 -1.09
C GLY A 115 9.57 46.65 -0.22
N GLY A 116 10.80 47.12 -0.08
CA GLY A 116 11.03 48.48 0.35
C GLY A 116 10.45 49.43 -0.68
N ASP A 117 9.53 50.28 -0.25
CA ASP A 117 9.52 51.66 -0.71
C ASP A 117 9.21 52.59 0.46
N SER A 118 10.08 53.57 0.57
CA SER A 118 10.32 54.52 1.64
C SER A 118 9.23 55.58 1.84
N SER A 119 8.96 55.96 3.10
CA SER A 119 9.16 57.35 3.60
C SER A 119 8.74 57.51 5.09
N PRO A 120 9.47 58.31 5.90
CA PRO A 120 9.17 58.55 7.31
C PRO A 120 8.45 59.90 7.56
N GLY A 121 7.50 59.93 8.49
CA GLY A 121 6.94 61.15 9.09
C GLY A 121 6.11 60.79 10.32
N SER A 122 6.64 61.01 11.54
CA SER A 122 6.24 62.08 12.46
C SER A 122 4.72 62.11 12.71
N VAL A 123 4.20 61.90 13.92
CA VAL A 123 4.17 62.91 15.00
C VAL A 123 3.88 62.23 16.35
N VAL A 124 4.49 62.80 17.39
CA VAL A 124 4.39 62.51 18.82
C VAL A 124 3.25 63.32 19.48
N SER A 125 2.58 62.68 20.46
CA SER A 125 2.01 63.21 21.72
C SER A 125 0.69 64.01 21.82
N SER A 126 -0.26 63.39 22.56
CA SER A 126 -1.00 63.85 23.77
C SER A 126 -1.92 65.09 23.78
N ALA A 127 -3.17 64.92 24.25
CA ALA A 127 -3.72 65.49 25.51
C ALA A 127 -5.26 65.30 25.71
N SER A 128 -5.62 64.56 26.78
CA SER A 128 -6.70 64.73 27.80
C SER A 128 -8.02 65.54 27.59
N LYS A 129 -9.19 64.90 27.89
CA LYS A 129 -10.22 65.17 28.96
C LYS A 129 -11.70 64.84 28.57
N LEU A 130 -12.41 64.22 29.53
CA LEU A 130 -13.85 63.80 29.64
C LEU A 130 -14.82 64.97 29.98
N PRO A 131 -16.15 64.81 30.24
CA PRO A 131 -17.19 63.82 29.81
C PRO A 131 -18.56 64.46 29.37
N GLY A 132 -19.51 63.66 28.85
CA GLY A 132 -20.92 64.05 28.70
C GLY A 132 -21.79 63.03 27.95
N GLN A 133 -22.58 62.24 28.68
CA GLN A 133 -23.56 61.23 28.24
C GLN A 133 -24.85 61.87 27.62
N PRO A 134 -25.79 61.14 26.93
CA PRO A 134 -26.25 59.79 27.28
C PRO A 134 -26.46 58.76 26.15
N VAL A 135 -26.06 57.54 26.49
CA VAL A 135 -26.78 56.25 26.37
C VAL A 135 -27.87 56.16 25.29
N SER A 136 -27.55 55.44 24.21
CA SER A 136 -28.50 54.54 23.55
C SER A 136 -28.10 53.09 23.86
N LEU A 137 -29.10 52.27 24.20
CA LEU A 137 -28.96 50.89 24.64
C LEU A 137 -28.26 49.99 23.61
N PRO A 138 -27.58 48.92 24.08
CA PRO A 138 -26.68 48.12 23.26
C PRO A 138 -27.47 47.19 22.34
N GLY A 139 -27.39 47.44 21.03
CA GLY A 139 -27.52 46.35 20.06
C GLY A 139 -26.47 45.30 20.41
N SER A 140 -26.90 44.06 20.65
CA SER A 140 -26.07 42.92 21.01
C SER A 140 -24.97 42.68 19.97
N ARG A 141 -23.85 43.39 20.12
CA ARG A 141 -22.61 43.09 19.42
C ARG A 141 -22.16 41.72 19.92
N LYS A 142 -22.49 40.67 19.15
CA LYS A 142 -21.89 39.34 19.30
C LYS A 142 -20.39 39.55 19.48
N ARG A 143 -19.83 39.05 20.59
CA ARG A 143 -18.36 39.04 20.77
C ARG A 143 -17.74 38.45 19.51
N PRO A 144 -16.71 39.08 18.92
CA PRO A 144 -16.05 38.50 17.76
C PRO A 144 -15.55 37.10 18.13
N LEU A 145 -15.91 36.11 17.30
CA LEU A 145 -15.47 34.74 17.49
C LEU A 145 -13.93 34.69 17.38
N SER A 146 -13.30 33.73 18.06
CA SER A 146 -11.87 33.48 17.85
C SER A 146 -11.60 33.12 16.39
N PRO A 147 -10.38 33.34 15.86
CA PRO A 147 -10.02 32.92 14.50
C PRO A 147 -10.32 31.43 14.24
N LYS A 148 -10.01 30.57 15.22
CA LYS A 148 -10.33 29.13 15.18
C LYS A 148 -11.83 28.84 15.12
N ALA A 149 -12.65 29.53 15.92
CA ALA A 149 -14.10 29.34 15.94
C ALA A 149 -14.78 29.91 14.67
N THR A 150 -14.24 30.99 14.12
CA THR A 150 -14.70 31.58 12.84
C THR A 150 -14.42 30.61 11.68
N LEU A 151 -13.22 30.04 11.64
CA LEU A 151 -12.86 29.01 10.66
C LEU A 151 -13.81 27.81 10.74
N MET A 152 -14.08 27.28 11.93
CA MET A 152 -15.00 26.14 12.10
C MET A 152 -16.41 26.39 11.52
N VAL A 153 -17.01 27.55 11.77
CA VAL A 153 -18.34 27.90 11.22
C VAL A 153 -18.30 27.98 9.69
N THR A 154 -17.23 28.52 9.13
CA THR A 154 -17.04 28.62 7.67
C THR A 154 -16.85 27.24 7.02
N LEU A 155 -16.12 26.33 7.69
CA LEU A 155 -15.96 24.94 7.28
C LEU A 155 -17.31 24.19 7.29
N GLU A 156 -18.11 24.36 8.34
CA GLU A 156 -19.47 23.78 8.44
C GLU A 156 -20.37 24.24 7.28
N GLN A 157 -20.39 25.55 6.97
CA GLN A 157 -21.21 26.08 5.88
C GLN A 157 -20.76 25.59 4.51
N SER A 158 -19.45 25.62 4.24
CA SER A 158 -18.91 25.16 2.96
C SER A 158 -19.10 23.66 2.75
N ALA A 159 -18.96 22.84 3.80
CA ALA A 159 -19.27 21.42 3.77
C ALA A 159 -20.71 21.17 3.32
N ASN A 160 -21.65 21.96 3.84
CA ASN A 160 -23.04 21.77 3.51
C ASN A 160 -23.34 22.03 2.02
N TYR A 161 -22.71 23.05 1.42
CA TYR A 161 -22.82 23.28 -0.02
C TYR A 161 -22.21 22.16 -0.86
N MET A 162 -21.08 21.59 -0.42
CA MET A 162 -20.46 20.46 -1.10
C MET A 162 -21.34 19.22 -1.08
N LEU A 163 -21.97 18.89 0.06
CA LEU A 163 -22.90 17.75 0.16
C LEU A 163 -24.13 17.90 -0.75
N ASP A 164 -24.72 19.10 -0.84
CA ASP A 164 -25.87 19.34 -1.71
C ASP A 164 -25.51 19.16 -3.19
N HIS A 165 -24.31 19.59 -3.58
CA HIS A 165 -23.78 19.38 -4.93
C HIS A 165 -23.54 17.91 -5.23
N ILE A 166 -22.92 17.18 -4.31
CA ILE A 166 -22.66 15.73 -4.43
C ILE A 166 -23.98 14.97 -4.64
N LYS A 167 -25.01 15.25 -3.83
CA LYS A 167 -26.31 14.58 -3.94
C LYS A 167 -26.95 14.80 -5.31
N ARG A 168 -26.97 16.05 -5.78
CA ARG A 168 -27.52 16.40 -7.12
C ARG A 168 -26.77 15.73 -8.27
N LEU A 169 -25.43 15.63 -8.17
CA LEU A 169 -24.62 14.92 -9.15
C LEU A 169 -24.92 13.44 -9.17
N CYS A 170 -25.04 12.80 -8.00
CA CYS A 170 -25.34 11.37 -7.92
C CYS A 170 -26.71 11.02 -8.54
N GLU A 171 -27.77 11.77 -8.21
CA GLU A 171 -29.11 11.55 -8.77
C GLU A 171 -29.09 11.62 -10.31
N SER A 172 -28.34 12.58 -10.88
CA SER A 172 -28.15 12.68 -12.32
C SER A 172 -27.21 11.62 -12.91
N ALA A 173 -26.24 11.13 -12.15
CA ALA A 173 -25.32 10.07 -12.58
C ALA A 173 -26.00 8.71 -12.63
N TYR A 174 -26.84 8.41 -11.65
CA TYR A 174 -27.65 7.20 -11.60
C TYR A 174 -28.57 7.09 -12.82
N SER A 175 -29.30 8.16 -13.13
CA SER A 175 -30.19 8.21 -14.32
C SER A 175 -29.46 8.15 -15.67
N THR A 176 -28.15 8.41 -15.70
CA THR A 176 -27.32 8.34 -16.92
C THR A 176 -26.41 7.12 -16.97
N ASN A 177 -26.57 6.17 -16.03
CA ASN A 177 -25.77 4.95 -15.88
C ASN A 177 -24.26 5.19 -15.79
N ASN A 178 -23.83 6.28 -15.15
CA ASN A 178 -22.42 6.62 -15.01
C ASN A 178 -21.85 6.18 -13.66
N PHE A 179 -21.39 4.92 -13.57
CA PHE A 179 -20.85 4.34 -12.33
C PHE A 179 -19.69 5.12 -11.74
N ARG A 180 -18.76 5.57 -12.59
CA ARG A 180 -17.58 6.34 -12.17
C ARG A 180 -17.99 7.62 -11.45
N ALA A 181 -19.03 8.30 -11.92
CA ALA A 181 -19.55 9.50 -11.27
C ALA A 181 -20.15 9.19 -9.88
N ILE A 182 -20.84 8.06 -9.72
CA ILE A 182 -21.40 7.61 -8.44
C ILE A 182 -20.28 7.33 -7.43
N ILE A 183 -19.26 6.55 -7.81
CA ILE A 183 -18.08 6.28 -6.96
C ILE A 183 -17.39 7.59 -6.56
N LEU A 184 -17.22 8.52 -7.50
CA LEU A 184 -16.54 9.78 -7.22
C LEU A 184 -17.35 10.69 -6.28
N CYS A 185 -18.69 10.67 -6.39
CA CYS A 185 -19.59 11.33 -5.45
C CYS A 185 -19.44 10.74 -4.04
N LEU A 186 -19.43 9.41 -3.92
CA LEU A 186 -19.21 8.69 -2.66
C LEU A 186 -17.86 9.09 -2.04
N ALA A 187 -16.78 8.98 -2.81
CA ALA A 187 -15.44 9.34 -2.36
C ALA A 187 -15.34 10.80 -1.89
N SER A 188 -16.03 11.72 -2.57
CA SER A 188 -16.09 13.14 -2.20
C SER A 188 -16.82 13.38 -0.88
N ALA A 189 -17.95 12.71 -0.65
CA ALA A 189 -18.70 12.83 0.61
C ALA A 189 -17.87 12.30 1.80
N VAL A 190 -17.15 11.20 1.58
CA VAL A 190 -16.26 10.58 2.56
C VAL A 190 -15.08 11.50 2.89
N LEU A 191 -14.47 12.13 1.89
CA LEU A 191 -13.40 13.11 2.09
C LEU A 191 -13.87 14.27 2.97
N VAL A 192 -15.03 14.86 2.65
CA VAL A 192 -15.62 15.96 3.43
C VAL A 192 -15.85 15.53 4.88
N ARG A 193 -16.44 14.35 5.10
CA ARG A 193 -16.68 13.79 6.44
C ARG A 193 -15.38 13.59 7.23
N SER A 194 -14.39 12.96 6.61
CA SER A 194 -13.08 12.67 7.22
C SER A 194 -12.36 13.95 7.65
N ARG A 195 -12.30 14.95 6.76
CA ARG A 195 -11.59 16.21 7.05
C ARG A 195 -12.30 17.05 8.11
N LEU A 196 -13.63 17.12 8.09
CA LEU A 196 -14.38 17.80 9.16
C LEU A 196 -14.14 17.17 10.53
N ASN A 197 -14.09 15.84 10.61
CA ASN A 197 -13.75 15.13 11.85
C ASN A 197 -12.32 15.46 12.31
N ALA A 198 -11.34 15.46 11.41
CA ALA A 198 -9.95 15.83 11.75
C ALA A 198 -9.85 17.28 12.26
N TYR A 199 -10.50 18.23 11.58
CA TYR A 199 -10.47 19.64 11.98
C TYR A 199 -11.15 19.90 13.33
N LYS A 200 -12.20 19.13 13.66
CA LYS A 200 -12.83 19.16 14.99
C LYS A 200 -11.80 18.86 16.09
N GLU A 201 -10.94 17.86 15.88
CA GLU A 201 -9.89 17.48 16.83
C GLU A 201 -8.77 18.54 16.88
N ILE A 202 -8.23 18.92 15.72
CA ILE A 202 -7.11 19.87 15.59
C ILE A 202 -7.43 21.24 16.17
N LEU A 203 -8.64 21.77 15.91
CA LEU A 203 -9.02 23.10 16.36
C LEU A 203 -9.47 23.11 17.83
N SER A 204 -9.69 21.93 18.43
CA SER A 204 -10.04 21.72 19.84
C SER A 204 -11.12 22.69 20.35
N GLN A 205 -12.11 22.99 19.50
CA GLN A 205 -13.24 23.87 19.83
C GLN A 205 -14.40 23.05 20.41
N PRO A 206 -15.22 23.62 21.32
CA PRO A 206 -16.41 22.94 21.79
C PRO A 206 -17.34 22.63 20.61
N VAL A 207 -17.82 21.39 20.55
CA VAL A 207 -18.63 20.88 19.44
C VAL A 207 -19.90 21.73 19.32
N SER A 208 -20.02 22.46 18.21
CA SER A 208 -21.24 23.22 17.92
C SER A 208 -22.38 22.23 17.60
N LYS A 209 -23.63 22.56 17.96
CA LYS A 209 -24.80 21.74 17.55
C LYS A 209 -24.89 21.60 16.02
N ASN A 210 -24.40 22.60 15.28
CA ASN A 210 -24.41 22.63 13.83
C ASN A 210 -23.36 21.68 13.21
N LEU A 211 -22.21 21.52 13.85
CA LEU A 211 -21.17 20.57 13.42
C LEU A 211 -21.67 19.13 13.52
N THR A 212 -22.27 18.75 14.66
CA THR A 212 -22.84 17.42 14.85
C THR A 212 -23.92 17.12 13.81
N SER A 213 -24.81 18.09 13.54
CA SER A 213 -25.81 17.99 12.47
C SER A 213 -25.18 17.80 11.08
N THR A 214 -24.15 18.58 10.75
CA THR A 214 -23.44 18.49 9.47
C THR A 214 -22.74 17.13 9.31
N LEU A 215 -22.09 16.62 10.37
CA LEU A 215 -21.45 15.30 10.37
C LEU A 215 -22.47 14.16 10.25
N ALA A 216 -23.62 14.26 10.91
CA ALA A 216 -24.72 13.30 10.76
C ALA A 216 -25.22 13.28 9.31
N ARG A 217 -25.42 14.45 8.71
CA ARG A 217 -25.81 14.59 7.30
C ARG A 217 -24.77 14.03 6.33
N CYS A 218 -23.47 14.22 6.61
CA CYS A 218 -22.41 13.54 5.85
C CYS A 218 -22.59 12.02 5.90
N GLY A 219 -22.90 11.46 7.08
CA GLY A 219 -23.17 10.03 7.26
C GLY A 219 -24.33 9.54 6.39
N GLU A 220 -25.48 10.20 6.46
CA GLU A 220 -26.67 9.86 5.66
C GLU A 220 -26.39 9.88 4.15
N VAL A 221 -25.67 10.91 3.67
CA VAL A 221 -25.29 11.01 2.25
C VAL A 221 -24.35 9.89 1.85
N VAL A 222 -23.37 9.53 2.69
CA VAL A 222 -22.44 8.42 2.42
C VAL A 222 -23.19 7.10 2.31
N GLU A 223 -24.10 6.79 3.24
CA GLU A 223 -24.90 5.55 3.20
C GLU A 223 -25.79 5.48 1.96
N PHE A 224 -26.45 6.58 1.61
CA PHE A 224 -27.26 6.65 0.37
C PHE A 224 -26.43 6.39 -0.89
N LEU A 225 -25.23 6.99 -0.98
CA LEU A 225 -24.33 6.81 -2.12
C LEU A 225 -23.75 5.39 -2.18
N LEU A 226 -23.45 4.79 -1.02
CA LEU A 226 -23.00 3.40 -0.92
C LEU A 226 -24.07 2.44 -1.47
N GLN A 227 -25.32 2.59 -1.02
CA GLN A 227 -26.44 1.79 -1.51
C GLN A 227 -26.66 1.98 -3.02
N SER A 228 -26.53 3.21 -3.52
CA SER A 228 -26.67 3.51 -4.94
C SER A 228 -25.57 2.84 -5.79
N ALA A 229 -24.33 2.81 -5.30
CA ALA A 229 -23.22 2.13 -5.96
C ALA A 229 -23.43 0.61 -5.98
N LEU A 230 -23.87 0.03 -4.86
CA LEU A 230 -24.17 -1.40 -4.74
C LEU A 230 -25.28 -1.83 -5.70
N SER A 231 -26.43 -1.15 -5.65
CA SER A 231 -27.57 -1.45 -6.51
C SER A 231 -27.19 -1.39 -7.99
N TYR A 232 -26.45 -0.36 -8.42
CA TYR A 232 -25.99 -0.26 -9.81
C TYR A 232 -25.18 -1.48 -10.25
N THR A 233 -24.19 -1.89 -9.45
CA THR A 233 -23.32 -3.02 -9.81
C THR A 233 -24.04 -4.34 -9.78
N SER A 234 -24.86 -4.57 -8.75
CA SER A 234 -25.61 -5.81 -8.62
C SER A 234 -26.62 -5.95 -9.75
N ASP A 235 -27.36 -4.88 -10.09
CA ASP A 235 -28.33 -4.89 -11.19
C ASP A 235 -27.68 -5.22 -12.54
N LEU A 236 -26.49 -4.65 -12.83
CA LEU A 236 -25.76 -4.95 -14.06
C LEU A 236 -25.25 -6.40 -14.09
N LEU A 237 -24.69 -6.88 -12.97
CA LEU A 237 -24.18 -8.24 -12.86
C LEU A 237 -25.29 -9.28 -12.99
N HIS A 238 -26.42 -9.05 -12.32
CA HIS A 238 -27.60 -9.88 -12.42
C HIS A 238 -28.17 -9.88 -13.84
N SER A 239 -28.44 -8.71 -14.43
CA SER A 239 -29.20 -8.59 -15.69
C SER A 239 -28.40 -8.87 -16.97
N ALA A 240 -27.11 -8.50 -17.02
CA ALA A 240 -26.35 -8.45 -18.26
C ALA A 240 -25.20 -9.46 -18.32
N LEU A 241 -24.45 -9.61 -17.22
CA LEU A 241 -23.25 -10.44 -17.21
C LEU A 241 -23.56 -11.89 -16.89
N LEU A 242 -24.42 -12.15 -15.91
CA LEU A 242 -24.71 -13.52 -15.49
C LEU A 242 -25.85 -14.17 -16.31
N HIS A 243 -26.54 -13.47 -17.21
CA HIS A 243 -27.64 -14.01 -18.03
C HIS A 243 -27.24 -14.39 -19.48
N ASP A 244 -26.03 -14.91 -19.71
CA ASP A 244 -25.67 -15.44 -21.05
C ASP A 244 -26.45 -16.73 -21.37
N ALA A 245 -27.28 -16.72 -22.41
CA ALA A 245 -28.12 -17.87 -22.75
C ALA A 245 -27.35 -19.05 -23.38
N GLN A 246 -26.17 -18.83 -23.99
CA GLN A 246 -25.50 -19.86 -24.79
C GLN A 246 -24.46 -20.67 -24.00
N SER A 247 -23.68 -20.02 -23.12
CA SER A 247 -22.77 -20.73 -22.21
C SER A 247 -23.50 -21.50 -21.09
N HIS A 248 -24.78 -21.19 -20.85
CA HIS A 248 -25.59 -21.78 -19.78
C HIS A 248 -26.77 -22.65 -20.25
N ASP A 249 -26.83 -23.04 -21.53
CA ASP A 249 -27.75 -24.11 -21.96
C ASP A 249 -27.14 -25.47 -21.59
N TRP A 250 -27.23 -25.83 -20.30
CA TRP A 250 -26.72 -27.09 -19.73
C TRP A 250 -27.46 -28.33 -20.28
N THR A 251 -28.63 -28.09 -20.86
CA THR A 251 -29.47 -29.12 -21.50
C THR A 251 -29.18 -29.31 -22.99
N SER A 252 -28.43 -28.39 -23.60
CA SER A 252 -28.08 -28.47 -25.01
C SER A 252 -27.22 -29.69 -25.30
N LYS A 253 -27.57 -30.41 -26.36
CA LYS A 253 -26.70 -31.42 -26.97
C LYS A 253 -25.75 -30.81 -28.00
N LYS A 254 -25.82 -29.50 -28.23
CA LYS A 254 -24.95 -28.80 -29.18
C LYS A 254 -23.63 -28.46 -28.50
N PRO A 255 -22.48 -28.81 -29.11
CA PRO A 255 -21.19 -28.47 -28.55
C PRO A 255 -21.00 -26.95 -28.58
N TYR A 256 -20.83 -26.36 -27.39
CA TYR A 256 -20.39 -24.97 -27.21
C TYR A 256 -19.15 -25.00 -26.32
N GLY A 257 -17.96 -25.17 -26.91
CA GLY A 257 -16.69 -25.25 -26.18
C GLY A 257 -16.56 -26.42 -25.20
N GLU A 258 -17.41 -27.45 -25.32
CA GLU A 258 -17.44 -28.61 -24.41
C GLU A 258 -16.07 -29.28 -24.29
N GLY A 259 -15.57 -29.40 -23.06
CA GLY A 259 -14.29 -30.04 -22.76
C GLY A 259 -13.03 -29.20 -23.01
N CYS A 260 -13.17 -27.94 -23.48
CA CYS A 260 -12.02 -27.12 -23.86
C CYS A 260 -11.79 -25.88 -22.97
N GLN A 261 -12.82 -25.35 -22.30
CA GLN A 261 -12.72 -24.10 -21.52
C GLN A 261 -13.85 -23.97 -20.49
N ALA A 262 -13.63 -23.14 -19.47
CA ALA A 262 -14.65 -22.65 -18.57
C ALA A 262 -15.64 -21.70 -19.28
N SER A 263 -16.79 -21.47 -18.66
CA SER A 263 -17.85 -20.61 -19.16
C SER A 263 -17.37 -19.16 -19.32
N LEU A 264 -17.54 -18.61 -20.53
CA LEU A 264 -17.17 -17.22 -20.86
C LEU A 264 -17.81 -16.21 -19.91
N THR A 265 -19.03 -16.48 -19.44
CA THR A 265 -19.72 -15.67 -18.43
C THR A 265 -18.89 -15.48 -17.16
N LEU A 266 -18.25 -16.54 -16.66
CA LEU A 266 -17.43 -16.46 -15.46
C LEU A 266 -16.15 -15.68 -15.70
N GLN A 267 -15.56 -15.81 -16.89
CA GLN A 267 -14.40 -15.02 -17.29
C GLN A 267 -14.76 -13.53 -17.38
N MET A 268 -15.92 -13.20 -17.94
CA MET A 268 -16.45 -11.83 -17.99
C MET A 268 -16.82 -11.29 -16.59
N TRP A 269 -17.36 -12.15 -15.72
CA TRP A 269 -17.61 -11.82 -14.32
C TRP A 269 -16.32 -11.51 -13.58
N ALA A 270 -15.29 -12.35 -13.69
CA ALA A 270 -13.97 -12.14 -13.09
C ALA A 270 -13.32 -10.83 -13.61
N PHE A 271 -13.37 -10.61 -14.93
CA PHE A 271 -12.89 -9.39 -15.56
C PHE A 271 -13.59 -8.14 -15.02
N TYR A 272 -14.93 -8.20 -14.91
CA TYR A 272 -15.72 -7.10 -14.36
C TYR A 272 -15.42 -6.86 -12.87
N MET A 273 -15.32 -7.90 -12.06
CA MET A 273 -14.97 -7.80 -10.63
C MET A 273 -13.58 -7.16 -10.44
N GLN A 274 -12.61 -7.50 -11.29
CA GLN A 274 -11.30 -6.84 -11.29
C GLN A 274 -11.42 -5.35 -11.65
N GLY A 275 -12.26 -5.01 -12.64
CA GLY A 275 -12.56 -3.63 -13.02
C GLY A 275 -13.16 -2.83 -11.86
N VAL A 276 -14.19 -3.36 -11.21
CA VAL A 276 -14.84 -2.74 -10.04
C VAL A 276 -13.83 -2.54 -8.91
N ARG A 277 -13.03 -3.57 -8.58
CA ARG A 277 -11.97 -3.45 -7.58
C ARG A 277 -11.00 -2.32 -7.91
N ASN A 278 -10.52 -2.25 -9.15
CA ASN A 278 -9.58 -1.21 -9.59
C ASN A 278 -10.20 0.20 -9.53
N ASP A 279 -11.46 0.35 -9.92
CA ASP A 279 -12.17 1.64 -9.87
C ASP A 279 -12.41 2.09 -8.43
N LEU A 280 -12.79 1.18 -7.53
CA LEU A 280 -12.91 1.46 -6.10
C LEU A 280 -11.54 1.87 -5.52
N TRP A 281 -10.48 1.10 -5.78
CA TRP A 281 -9.13 1.39 -5.25
C TRP A 281 -8.56 2.72 -5.75
N LYS A 282 -8.99 3.19 -6.91
CA LYS A 282 -8.56 4.46 -7.50
C LYS A 282 -9.27 5.68 -6.91
N HIS A 283 -10.42 5.49 -6.27
CA HIS A 283 -11.31 6.60 -5.90
C HIS A 283 -11.68 6.60 -4.42
N THR A 284 -12.14 5.49 -3.86
CA THR A 284 -12.71 5.41 -2.50
C THR A 284 -11.68 5.08 -1.43
N SER A 285 -12.06 5.25 -0.15
CA SER A 285 -11.21 4.88 0.99
C SER A 285 -11.17 3.34 1.19
N PRO A 286 -10.15 2.78 1.84
CA PRO A 286 -10.02 1.33 2.07
C PRO A 286 -11.28 0.68 2.62
N ARG A 287 -11.78 1.15 3.77
CA ARG A 287 -12.94 0.56 4.44
C ARG A 287 -14.18 0.50 3.55
N ILE A 288 -14.45 1.56 2.81
CA ILE A 288 -15.62 1.66 1.93
C ILE A 288 -15.44 0.78 0.70
N SER A 289 -14.23 0.77 0.14
CA SER A 289 -13.90 -0.05 -1.02
C SER A 289 -14.02 -1.54 -0.70
N GLU A 290 -13.49 -1.95 0.46
CA GLU A 290 -13.60 -3.31 0.99
C GLU A 290 -15.04 -3.72 1.24
N SER A 291 -15.82 -2.87 1.91
CA SER A 291 -17.23 -3.13 2.21
C SER A 291 -18.05 -3.28 0.92
N ILE A 292 -17.90 -2.36 -0.04
CA ILE A 292 -18.64 -2.43 -1.31
C ILE A 292 -18.24 -3.68 -2.09
N LEU A 293 -16.93 -3.95 -2.22
CA LEU A 293 -16.45 -5.11 -2.96
C LEU A 293 -16.90 -6.43 -2.32
N ALA A 294 -16.84 -6.54 -0.99
CA ALA A 294 -17.30 -7.71 -0.25
C ALA A 294 -18.80 -7.94 -0.43
N SER A 295 -19.62 -6.89 -0.39
CA SER A 295 -21.07 -6.98 -0.62
C SER A 295 -21.39 -7.43 -2.05
N ILE A 296 -20.81 -6.80 -3.07
CA ILE A 296 -21.02 -7.19 -4.48
C ILE A 296 -20.59 -8.65 -4.71
N LEU A 297 -19.44 -9.03 -4.17
CA LEU A 297 -18.94 -10.40 -4.30
C LEU A 297 -19.86 -11.40 -3.58
N THR A 298 -20.37 -11.05 -2.40
CA THR A 298 -21.32 -11.89 -1.65
C THR A 298 -22.63 -12.07 -2.40
N ASP A 299 -23.19 -10.99 -2.95
CA ASP A 299 -24.45 -11.00 -3.70
C ASP A 299 -24.33 -11.85 -4.96
N THR A 300 -23.28 -11.62 -5.76
CA THR A 300 -23.04 -12.39 -6.99
C THR A 300 -22.70 -13.85 -6.71
N LEU A 301 -21.93 -14.13 -5.66
CA LEU A 301 -21.62 -15.49 -5.26
C LEU A 301 -22.88 -16.24 -4.78
N SER A 302 -23.82 -15.56 -4.12
CA SER A 302 -25.14 -16.15 -3.76
C SER A 302 -25.92 -16.59 -5.00
N LEU A 303 -25.89 -15.78 -6.05
CA LEU A 303 -26.54 -16.12 -7.31
C LEU A 303 -25.85 -17.31 -7.98
N LEU A 304 -24.51 -17.32 -8.00
CA LEU A 304 -23.74 -18.44 -8.56
C LEU A 304 -24.00 -19.74 -7.79
N VAL A 305 -24.01 -19.71 -6.46
CA VAL A 305 -24.37 -20.87 -5.61
C VAL A 305 -25.75 -21.41 -6.00
N THR A 306 -26.77 -20.55 -6.02
CA THR A 306 -28.15 -20.93 -6.37
C THR A 306 -28.22 -21.54 -7.77
N ARG A 307 -27.46 -20.97 -8.71
CA ARG A 307 -27.39 -21.46 -10.08
C ARG A 307 -26.74 -22.84 -10.18
N TYR A 308 -25.53 -23.03 -9.67
CA TYR A 308 -24.79 -24.30 -9.76
C TYR A 308 -25.44 -25.42 -8.92
N LEU A 309 -26.25 -25.04 -7.92
CA LEU A 309 -27.15 -25.95 -7.22
C LEU A 309 -28.25 -26.51 -8.15
N GLN A 310 -28.84 -25.68 -9.01
CA GLN A 310 -29.98 -26.05 -9.88
C GLN A 310 -29.58 -26.69 -11.21
N ILE A 311 -28.31 -26.58 -11.62
CA ILE A 311 -27.82 -27.13 -12.89
C ILE A 311 -27.74 -28.66 -12.83
N ASP A 312 -28.26 -29.34 -13.86
CA ASP A 312 -28.13 -30.78 -14.05
C ASP A 312 -27.16 -31.02 -15.22
N PRO A 313 -25.85 -31.19 -14.96
CA PRO A 313 -24.86 -31.26 -16.02
C PRO A 313 -24.98 -32.56 -16.81
N SER A 314 -24.92 -32.47 -18.14
CA SER A 314 -24.72 -33.65 -19.00
C SER A 314 -23.29 -34.19 -18.87
N GLU A 315 -23.05 -35.44 -19.30
CA GLU A 315 -21.71 -36.05 -19.26
C GLU A 315 -20.65 -35.21 -20.00
N ALA A 316 -21.02 -34.64 -21.16
CA ALA A 316 -20.14 -33.77 -21.94
C ALA A 316 -19.84 -32.42 -21.26
N ARG A 317 -20.75 -31.93 -20.40
CA ARG A 317 -20.64 -30.63 -19.72
C ARG A 317 -20.05 -30.72 -18.31
N LEU A 318 -19.93 -31.92 -17.76
CA LEU A 318 -19.36 -32.12 -16.42
C LEU A 318 -17.95 -31.54 -16.25
N PRO A 319 -17.02 -31.65 -17.23
CA PRO A 319 -15.72 -30.99 -17.14
C PRO A 319 -15.82 -29.45 -17.06
N GLN A 320 -16.71 -28.84 -17.85
CA GLN A 320 -16.96 -27.40 -17.80
C GLN A 320 -17.58 -26.98 -16.46
N TYR A 321 -18.52 -27.76 -15.92
CA TYR A 321 -19.10 -27.53 -14.59
C TYR A 321 -18.02 -27.51 -13.49
N ARG A 322 -17.06 -28.44 -13.55
CA ARG A 322 -15.93 -28.48 -12.61
C ARG A 322 -15.03 -27.25 -12.77
N ALA A 323 -14.59 -26.97 -14.01
CA ALA A 323 -13.72 -25.83 -14.31
C ALA A 323 -14.35 -24.50 -13.89
N ASP A 324 -15.66 -24.35 -14.07
CA ASP A 324 -16.43 -23.19 -13.64
C ASP A 324 -16.36 -22.97 -12.12
N ILE A 325 -16.61 -24.03 -11.33
CA ILE A 325 -16.55 -23.92 -9.88
C ILE A 325 -15.13 -23.63 -9.41
N ILE A 326 -14.12 -24.29 -9.98
CA ILE A 326 -12.72 -24.02 -9.66
C ILE A 326 -12.35 -22.58 -10.00
N ALA A 327 -12.83 -22.05 -11.14
CA ALA A 327 -12.62 -20.67 -11.52
C ALA A 327 -13.27 -19.71 -10.51
N ILE A 328 -14.51 -19.98 -10.08
CA ILE A 328 -15.20 -19.17 -9.05
C ILE A 328 -14.40 -19.15 -7.75
N LEU A 329 -14.00 -20.34 -7.26
CA LEU A 329 -13.22 -20.46 -6.03
C LEU A 329 -11.87 -19.73 -6.15
N THR A 330 -11.18 -19.85 -7.29
CA THR A 330 -9.91 -19.16 -7.57
C THR A 330 -10.08 -17.64 -7.57
N VAL A 331 -11.16 -17.12 -8.18
CA VAL A 331 -11.48 -15.69 -8.18
C VAL A 331 -11.73 -15.19 -6.77
N VAL A 332 -12.52 -15.91 -5.96
CA VAL A 332 -12.78 -15.56 -4.57
C VAL A 332 -11.48 -15.57 -3.76
N ALA A 333 -10.67 -16.62 -3.86
CA ALA A 333 -9.37 -16.72 -3.17
C ALA A 333 -8.42 -15.58 -3.54
N SER A 334 -8.38 -15.18 -4.81
CA SER A 334 -7.51 -14.10 -5.30
C SER A 334 -7.95 -12.71 -4.82
N LEU A 335 -9.25 -12.51 -4.55
CA LEU A 335 -9.78 -11.25 -4.05
C LEU A 335 -9.71 -11.13 -2.51
N LEU A 336 -9.68 -12.24 -1.77
CA LEU A 336 -9.64 -12.25 -0.30
C LEU A 336 -8.53 -11.37 0.31
N PRO A 337 -7.26 -11.36 -0.16
CA PRO A 337 -6.22 -10.48 0.37
C PRO A 337 -6.57 -8.98 0.25
N SER A 338 -7.46 -8.60 -0.68
CA SER A 338 -7.92 -7.21 -0.82
C SER A 338 -8.96 -6.82 0.24
N LEU A 339 -9.64 -7.81 0.84
CA LEU A 339 -10.80 -7.62 1.74
C LEU A 339 -10.45 -7.77 3.22
N MET A 340 -9.27 -8.30 3.56
CA MET A 340 -8.93 -8.68 4.94
C MET A 340 -7.85 -7.77 5.52
N PRO A 341 -8.00 -7.30 6.78
CA PRO A 341 -6.98 -6.49 7.48
C PRO A 341 -5.75 -7.26 7.89
N SER A 342 -5.82 -8.57 8.04
CA SER A 342 -4.69 -9.38 8.44
C SER A 342 -4.71 -10.73 7.72
N PRO A 343 -3.55 -11.25 7.30
CA PRO A 343 -3.44 -12.61 6.74
C PRO A 343 -3.85 -13.70 7.75
N VAL A 344 -3.92 -13.39 9.05
CA VAL A 344 -4.41 -14.34 10.08
C VAL A 344 -5.86 -14.73 9.86
N LEU A 345 -6.66 -13.85 9.22
CA LEU A 345 -8.07 -14.10 8.97
C LEU A 345 -8.33 -15.22 7.96
N PHE A 346 -7.32 -15.69 7.21
CA PHE A 346 -7.43 -16.92 6.42
C PHE A 346 -7.56 -18.18 7.30
N PHE A 347 -7.09 -18.12 8.55
CA PHE A 347 -6.82 -19.31 9.38
C PHE A 347 -7.48 -19.26 10.76
N SER A 348 -7.88 -18.09 11.23
CA SER A 348 -8.30 -17.87 12.62
C SER A 348 -9.81 -17.90 12.81
N VAL A 349 -10.25 -18.26 14.02
CA VAL A 349 -11.63 -18.06 14.52
C VAL A 349 -12.07 -16.60 14.39
N ARG A 350 -11.13 -15.64 14.41
CA ARG A 350 -11.42 -14.21 14.14
C ARG A 350 -12.06 -13.97 12.77
N LEU A 351 -12.03 -14.95 11.86
CA LEU A 351 -12.81 -14.94 10.62
C LEU A 351 -14.31 -14.66 10.87
N HIS A 352 -14.88 -15.10 12.00
CA HIS A 352 -16.32 -14.90 12.28
C HIS A 352 -16.70 -13.43 12.48
N GLU A 353 -15.73 -12.56 12.75
CA GLU A 353 -15.90 -11.10 12.86
C GLU A 353 -15.61 -10.39 11.53
N SER A 354 -15.09 -11.11 10.53
CA SER A 354 -14.67 -10.56 9.25
C SER A 354 -15.82 -10.44 8.26
N VAL A 355 -15.77 -9.38 7.44
CA VAL A 355 -16.62 -9.21 6.25
C VAL A 355 -16.46 -10.34 5.23
N ALA A 356 -15.40 -11.15 5.34
CA ALA A 356 -15.14 -12.29 4.48
C ALA A 356 -15.92 -13.56 4.86
N LEU A 357 -16.46 -13.68 6.09
CA LEU A 357 -17.18 -14.89 6.53
C LEU A 357 -18.29 -15.33 5.57
N PRO A 358 -19.17 -14.44 5.06
CA PRO A 358 -20.21 -14.81 4.10
C PRO A 358 -19.65 -15.38 2.78
N LEU A 359 -18.43 -14.98 2.40
CA LEU A 359 -17.73 -15.49 1.22
C LEU A 359 -17.23 -16.91 1.46
N HIS A 360 -16.57 -17.16 2.60
CA HIS A 360 -16.08 -18.50 2.94
C HIS A 360 -17.21 -19.52 2.99
N ARG A 361 -18.35 -19.19 3.61
CA ARG A 361 -19.51 -20.10 3.69
C ARG A 361 -20.08 -20.46 2.31
N ARG A 362 -20.12 -19.50 1.39
CA ARG A 362 -20.63 -19.72 0.03
C ARG A 362 -19.66 -20.49 -0.86
N ALA A 363 -18.36 -20.21 -0.72
CA ALA A 363 -17.30 -20.95 -1.39
C ALA A 363 -17.27 -22.42 -0.91
N ASP A 364 -17.41 -22.64 0.40
CA ASP A 364 -17.52 -23.97 0.98
C ASP A 364 -18.74 -24.72 0.46
N LEU A 365 -19.92 -24.06 0.44
CA LEU A 365 -21.14 -24.65 -0.12
C LEU A 365 -20.96 -25.00 -1.61
N LEU A 366 -20.37 -24.12 -2.43
CA LEU A 366 -20.07 -24.42 -3.83
C LEU A 366 -19.17 -25.64 -3.99
N LEU A 367 -18.13 -25.76 -3.16
CA LEU A 367 -17.24 -26.91 -3.20
C LEU A 367 -17.98 -28.22 -2.86
N LYS A 368 -18.82 -28.20 -1.82
CA LYS A 368 -19.62 -29.37 -1.42
C LYS A 368 -20.59 -29.79 -2.51
N LEU A 369 -21.27 -28.83 -3.14
CA LEU A 369 -22.12 -29.09 -4.30
C LEU A 369 -21.33 -29.69 -5.47
N ALA A 370 -20.13 -29.16 -5.74
CA ALA A 370 -19.24 -29.70 -6.75
C ALA A 370 -18.84 -31.14 -6.45
N ALA A 371 -18.46 -31.45 -5.21
CA ALA A 371 -18.07 -32.79 -4.81
C ALA A 371 -19.20 -33.80 -5.03
N ILE A 372 -20.42 -33.48 -4.61
CA ILE A 372 -21.57 -34.39 -4.79
C ILE A 372 -21.90 -34.60 -6.27
N LYS A 373 -21.87 -33.56 -7.10
CA LYS A 373 -22.22 -33.67 -8.53
C LYS A 373 -21.08 -34.13 -9.44
N SER A 374 -19.84 -33.94 -9.03
CA SER A 374 -18.66 -34.08 -9.90
C SER A 374 -17.72 -35.21 -9.50
N ALA A 375 -17.74 -35.68 -8.24
CA ALA A 375 -16.87 -36.78 -7.84
C ALA A 375 -17.14 -38.04 -8.69
N PRO A 376 -16.14 -38.93 -8.89
CA PRO A 376 -16.35 -40.23 -9.50
C PRO A 376 -17.47 -41.01 -8.79
N ILE A 377 -18.37 -41.63 -9.54
CA ILE A 377 -19.55 -42.31 -8.97
C ILE A 377 -19.18 -43.48 -8.05
N GLU A 378 -18.05 -44.13 -8.31
CA GLU A 378 -17.49 -45.19 -7.48
C GLU A 378 -17.11 -44.68 -6.09
N LEU A 379 -16.54 -43.48 -6.04
CA LEU A 379 -16.17 -42.83 -4.79
C LEU A 379 -17.41 -42.47 -3.98
N LEU A 380 -18.46 -41.93 -4.63
CA LEU A 380 -19.74 -41.68 -3.97
C LEU A 380 -20.37 -42.96 -3.41
N ALA A 381 -20.39 -44.04 -4.19
CA ALA A 381 -20.94 -45.32 -3.76
C ALA A 381 -20.13 -45.99 -2.62
N LYS A 382 -18.85 -45.64 -2.49
CA LYS A 382 -17.98 -46.00 -1.37
C LYS A 382 -18.33 -45.18 -0.12
N VAL A 383 -18.34 -43.85 -0.24
CA VAL A 383 -18.61 -42.93 0.88
C VAL A 383 -20.02 -43.12 1.43
N PHE A 384 -21.04 -43.07 0.58
CA PHE A 384 -22.46 -43.22 0.97
C PHE A 384 -22.91 -44.67 1.10
N SER A 385 -21.99 -45.61 1.33
CA SER A 385 -22.32 -47.03 1.39
C SER A 385 -23.31 -47.42 2.48
N LYS A 386 -23.42 -46.61 3.54
CA LYS A 386 -24.27 -46.80 4.72
C LYS A 386 -25.52 -45.87 4.74
N GLY A 387 -25.73 -45.06 3.70
CA GLY A 387 -26.80 -44.05 3.64
C GLY A 387 -26.27 -42.64 3.36
N PHE A 388 -27.17 -41.68 3.11
CA PHE A 388 -26.81 -40.27 2.83
C PHE A 388 -26.69 -39.41 4.09
N GLN A 389 -27.10 -39.93 5.26
CA GLN A 389 -26.80 -39.33 6.55
C GLN A 389 -25.36 -39.63 6.93
N GLN A 390 -24.50 -38.63 6.87
CA GLN A 390 -23.12 -38.75 7.36
C GLN A 390 -23.15 -38.63 8.89
N THR A 391 -23.02 -39.75 9.59
CA THR A 391 -22.55 -39.74 10.98
C THR A 391 -21.02 -39.67 10.94
N PRO A 392 -20.37 -38.71 11.61
CA PRO A 392 -18.90 -38.66 11.65
C PRO A 392 -18.38 -39.91 12.39
N GLU A 393 -17.95 -40.93 11.64
CA GLU A 393 -17.44 -42.20 12.20
C GLU A 393 -16.01 -42.09 12.77
N ASN A 394 -15.41 -40.88 12.83
CA ASN A 394 -14.00 -40.66 13.21
C ASN A 394 -13.79 -39.70 14.40
N VAL A 395 -14.64 -39.75 15.44
CA VAL A 395 -14.30 -39.19 16.76
C VAL A 395 -14.09 -40.35 17.73
N GLU A 396 -12.91 -40.96 17.67
CA GLU A 396 -12.43 -41.88 18.71
C GLU A 396 -12.00 -41.05 19.93
N ASP A 397 -12.97 -40.63 20.77
CA ASP A 397 -12.87 -40.60 22.24
C ASP A 397 -14.12 -39.92 22.86
N PRO A 398 -14.99 -40.66 23.58
CA PRO A 398 -16.21 -40.11 24.18
C PRO A 398 -16.00 -39.57 25.61
N SER A 399 -14.85 -38.98 25.94
CA SER A 399 -14.54 -38.56 27.32
C SER A 399 -14.27 -37.08 27.56
N THR A 400 -14.61 -36.18 26.63
CA THR A 400 -14.66 -34.74 26.94
C THR A 400 -15.94 -34.13 26.41
N GLU A 401 -16.96 -34.10 27.26
CA GLU A 401 -18.09 -33.18 27.15
C GLU A 401 -17.57 -31.75 27.32
N THR A 402 -17.14 -31.14 26.22
CA THR A 402 -17.02 -29.69 26.10
C THR A 402 -17.93 -29.25 24.97
N GLU A 403 -19.04 -28.63 25.35
CA GLU A 403 -19.89 -27.70 24.60
C GLU A 403 -20.01 -27.93 23.08
N GLU A 404 -21.13 -28.53 22.66
CA GLU A 404 -21.78 -28.37 21.35
C GLU A 404 -20.98 -27.60 20.28
N GLU A 405 -20.04 -28.27 19.60
CA GLU A 405 -19.39 -27.70 18.43
C GLU A 405 -20.42 -27.53 17.31
N CYS A 406 -20.97 -26.32 17.19
CA CYS A 406 -21.83 -25.94 16.08
C CYS A 406 -21.11 -26.23 14.75
N PRO A 407 -21.67 -27.05 13.83
CA PRO A 407 -21.09 -27.40 12.53
C PRO A 407 -20.91 -26.20 11.57
N ILE A 408 -21.20 -24.99 12.04
CA ILE A 408 -21.15 -23.71 11.33
C ILE A 408 -19.86 -22.93 11.66
N ARG A 409 -19.10 -23.34 12.69
CA ARG A 409 -17.90 -22.62 13.13
C ARG A 409 -16.65 -23.08 12.37
N ILE A 410 -16.12 -22.19 11.54
CA ILE A 410 -14.77 -22.32 10.96
C ILE A 410 -13.75 -22.05 12.07
N THR A 411 -13.02 -23.08 12.49
CA THR A 411 -12.03 -23.02 13.59
C THR A 411 -10.57 -23.04 13.10
N SER A 412 -10.37 -23.41 11.83
CA SER A 412 -9.07 -23.52 11.18
C SER A 412 -9.19 -23.14 9.70
N THR A 413 -8.14 -23.41 8.94
CA THR A 413 -8.08 -23.19 7.48
C THR A 413 -9.34 -23.73 6.79
N PRO A 414 -10.12 -22.89 6.08
CA PRO A 414 -11.30 -23.33 5.34
C PRO A 414 -10.96 -24.45 4.34
N ALA A 415 -11.77 -25.51 4.34
CA ALA A 415 -11.56 -26.69 3.49
C ALA A 415 -11.47 -26.33 2.00
N TRP A 416 -12.26 -25.34 1.55
CA TRP A 416 -12.25 -24.92 0.14
C TRP A 416 -10.96 -24.22 -0.30
N LEU A 417 -10.26 -23.53 0.61
CA LEU A 417 -8.94 -22.98 0.32
C LEU A 417 -7.89 -24.10 0.24
N THR A 418 -7.98 -25.06 1.16
CA THR A 418 -7.13 -26.26 1.15
C THR A 418 -7.31 -27.06 -0.14
N PHE A 419 -8.56 -27.20 -0.60
CA PHE A 419 -8.89 -27.87 -1.86
C PHE A 419 -8.24 -27.20 -3.08
N LEU A 420 -8.21 -25.85 -3.13
CA LEU A 420 -7.58 -25.11 -4.22
C LEU A 420 -6.06 -25.32 -4.24
N ASN A 421 -5.41 -25.14 -3.09
CA ASN A 421 -3.98 -25.29 -2.97
C ASN A 421 -3.58 -25.67 -1.52
N PRO A 422 -3.30 -26.96 -1.25
CA PRO A 422 -2.98 -27.42 0.10
C PRO A 422 -1.58 -26.98 0.58
N ILE A 423 -0.71 -26.55 -0.34
CA ILE A 423 0.61 -26.01 0.00
C ILE A 423 0.49 -24.59 0.53
N LEU A 424 -0.34 -23.77 -0.13
CA LEU A 424 -0.60 -22.38 0.26
C LEU A 424 -1.54 -22.31 1.48
N PHE A 425 -2.51 -23.22 1.54
CA PHE A 425 -3.54 -23.30 2.58
C PHE A 425 -3.61 -24.72 3.18
N PRO A 426 -2.68 -25.12 4.05
CA PRO A 426 -2.66 -26.46 4.64
C PRO A 426 -3.85 -26.71 5.58
N ALA A 427 -4.38 -27.93 5.56
CA ALA A 427 -5.51 -28.34 6.39
C ALA A 427 -5.23 -28.18 7.89
N GLY A 428 -6.27 -27.80 8.65
CA GLY A 428 -6.25 -27.82 10.12
C GLY A 428 -5.34 -26.76 10.78
N LYS A 429 -4.75 -25.83 10.02
CA LYS A 429 -3.92 -24.76 10.61
C LYS A 429 -4.80 -23.59 11.05
N SER A 430 -4.53 -23.07 12.25
CA SER A 430 -5.30 -21.98 12.87
C SER A 430 -4.53 -20.65 13.01
N SER A 431 -3.24 -20.65 12.69
CA SER A 431 -2.35 -19.48 12.79
C SER A 431 -1.28 -19.53 11.70
N LEU A 432 -0.80 -18.34 11.30
CA LEU A 432 0.31 -18.18 10.34
C LEU A 432 1.60 -18.84 10.82
N ARG A 433 1.77 -18.99 12.14
CA ARG A 433 2.97 -19.62 12.73
C ARG A 433 3.18 -21.06 12.26
N TYR A 434 2.12 -21.76 11.87
CA TYR A 434 2.15 -23.16 11.47
C TYR A 434 2.35 -23.36 9.96
N LEU A 435 2.46 -22.27 9.20
CA LEU A 435 2.76 -22.30 7.78
C LEU A 435 4.29 -22.34 7.56
N SER A 436 4.69 -22.80 6.38
CA SER A 436 6.09 -22.69 5.96
C SER A 436 6.51 -21.23 5.85
N ASP A 437 7.78 -20.95 6.12
CA ASP A 437 8.31 -19.59 6.13
C ASP A 437 8.02 -18.80 4.86
N PRO A 438 8.22 -19.35 3.64
CA PRO A 438 7.93 -18.61 2.41
C PRO A 438 6.45 -18.29 2.24
N VAL A 439 5.55 -19.21 2.63
CA VAL A 439 4.10 -19.02 2.52
C VAL A 439 3.62 -17.95 3.49
N ALA A 440 4.08 -17.98 4.74
CA ALA A 440 3.72 -16.98 5.75
C ALA A 440 4.13 -15.56 5.31
N VAL A 441 5.38 -15.41 4.86
CA VAL A 441 5.92 -14.15 4.33
C VAL A 441 5.14 -13.68 3.11
N TYR A 442 4.88 -14.58 2.15
CA TYR A 442 4.13 -14.27 0.94
C TYR A 442 2.72 -13.76 1.25
N LEU A 443 1.96 -14.45 2.11
CA LEU A 443 0.59 -14.02 2.45
C LEU A 443 0.57 -12.66 3.15
N SER A 444 1.56 -12.36 3.99
CA SER A 444 1.72 -11.04 4.62
C SER A 444 1.99 -9.93 3.60
N LEU A 445 2.95 -10.14 2.69
CA LEU A 445 3.28 -9.17 1.64
C LEU A 445 2.14 -9.02 0.61
N LEU A 446 1.48 -10.13 0.24
CA LEU A 446 0.33 -10.15 -0.67
C LEU A 446 -0.84 -9.35 -0.10
N THR A 447 -1.14 -9.52 1.19
CA THR A 447 -2.19 -8.75 1.87
C THR A 447 -1.84 -7.26 1.85
N ALA A 448 -0.59 -6.88 2.16
CA ALA A 448 -0.15 -5.48 2.11
C ALA A 448 -0.26 -4.86 0.70
N ALA A 449 0.13 -5.61 -0.33
CA ALA A 449 0.12 -5.16 -1.73
C ALA A 449 -1.29 -5.05 -2.33
N SER A 450 -2.23 -5.84 -1.81
CA SER A 450 -3.60 -5.94 -2.34
C SER A 450 -4.52 -4.81 -1.86
N ARG A 451 -4.08 -3.95 -0.92
CA ARG A 451 -4.88 -2.84 -0.36
C ARG A 451 -4.84 -1.57 -1.23
N PRO A 452 -5.84 -0.67 -1.12
CA PRO A 452 -5.85 0.60 -1.86
C PRO A 452 -4.92 1.65 -1.27
N GLN A 453 -4.60 1.51 0.02
CA GLN A 453 -3.68 2.37 0.75
C GLN A 453 -2.63 1.52 1.48
N PRO A 454 -1.43 2.06 1.71
CA PRO A 454 -0.38 1.33 2.39
C PRO A 454 -0.80 0.99 3.84
N GLN A 455 -0.73 -0.29 4.18
CA GLN A 455 -0.81 -0.76 5.57
C GLN A 455 0.59 -1.00 6.09
N PHE A 456 1.20 0.05 6.61
CA PHE A 456 2.60 0.05 7.06
C PHE A 456 2.94 -1.09 8.04
N PRO A 457 2.09 -1.43 9.03
CA PRO A 457 2.37 -2.56 9.92
C PRO A 457 2.50 -3.91 9.19
N LEU A 458 1.70 -4.15 8.14
CA LEU A 458 1.80 -5.39 7.35
C LEU A 458 3.07 -5.45 6.50
N ILE A 459 3.53 -4.30 6.01
CA ILE A 459 4.80 -4.20 5.27
C ILE A 459 5.95 -4.55 6.23
N VAL A 460 5.98 -3.94 7.41
CA VAL A 460 6.98 -4.21 8.45
C VAL A 460 6.94 -5.70 8.84
N ARG A 461 5.76 -6.26 9.10
CA ARG A 461 5.58 -7.69 9.39
C ARG A 461 6.20 -8.58 8.32
N GLY A 462 5.84 -8.36 7.05
CA GLY A 462 6.32 -9.19 5.94
C GLY A 462 7.81 -9.06 5.66
N LEU A 463 8.42 -7.91 6.00
CA LEU A 463 9.87 -7.71 5.86
C LEU A 463 10.68 -8.38 6.97
N LEU A 464 10.17 -8.36 8.22
CA LEU A 464 10.95 -8.76 9.40
C LEU A 464 10.69 -10.20 9.87
N MET A 465 9.49 -10.75 9.62
CA MET A 465 9.14 -12.10 10.06
C MET A 465 10.03 -13.19 9.43
N ARG A 466 10.10 -14.35 10.09
CA ARG A 466 10.84 -15.54 9.66
C ARG A 466 12.32 -15.25 9.38
N GLY A 467 12.98 -14.62 10.35
CA GLY A 467 14.38 -14.21 10.22
C GLY A 467 14.62 -13.28 9.02
N SER A 468 13.70 -12.37 8.75
CA SER A 468 13.74 -11.41 7.64
C SER A 468 13.84 -12.05 6.24
N LEU A 469 13.19 -13.19 6.03
CA LEU A 469 13.19 -13.90 4.74
C LEU A 469 12.67 -13.02 3.59
N GLY A 470 11.61 -12.23 3.84
CA GLY A 470 11.09 -11.27 2.87
C GLY A 470 12.15 -10.25 2.46
N THR A 471 12.80 -9.61 3.44
CA THR A 471 13.90 -8.66 3.20
C THR A 471 15.03 -9.28 2.39
N LYS A 472 15.52 -10.47 2.77
CA LYS A 472 16.61 -11.17 2.06
C LYS A 472 16.25 -11.45 0.60
N THR A 473 15.02 -11.90 0.36
CA THR A 473 14.52 -12.22 -0.98
C THR A 473 14.43 -10.97 -1.86
N LEU A 474 13.82 -9.90 -1.33
CA LEU A 474 13.67 -8.64 -2.07
C LEU A 474 15.04 -8.01 -2.40
N LEU A 475 15.94 -7.92 -1.43
CA LEU A 475 17.29 -7.36 -1.65
C LEU A 475 18.15 -8.24 -2.57
N GLY A 476 17.96 -9.56 -2.56
CA GLY A 476 18.59 -10.48 -3.50
C GLY A 476 18.23 -10.17 -4.95
N GLY A 477 16.94 -9.93 -5.22
CA GLY A 477 16.45 -9.65 -6.58
C GLY A 477 16.81 -8.27 -7.15
N LEU A 478 17.17 -7.31 -6.31
CA LEU A 478 17.42 -5.91 -6.71
C LEU A 478 18.88 -5.60 -7.04
N GLN A 479 19.80 -6.53 -6.82
CA GLN A 479 21.25 -6.28 -6.85
C GLN A 479 21.81 -5.92 -8.23
N ASP A 480 21.35 -6.58 -9.29
CA ASP A 480 21.90 -6.44 -10.64
C ASP A 480 20.97 -5.69 -11.61
N VAL A 481 19.93 -5.04 -11.09
CA VAL A 481 18.93 -4.38 -11.94
C VAL A 481 19.38 -2.94 -12.22
N PRO A 482 19.61 -2.55 -13.49
CA PRO A 482 19.97 -1.18 -13.83
C PRO A 482 18.77 -0.25 -13.55
N GLY A 483 19.03 0.87 -12.87
CA GLY A 483 18.01 1.88 -12.60
C GLY A 483 17.87 2.87 -13.76
N GLN A 484 16.64 3.05 -14.27
CA GLN A 484 16.28 4.22 -15.07
C GLN A 484 15.43 5.16 -14.23
N VAL A 485 15.92 6.38 -14.00
CA VAL A 485 15.21 7.39 -13.20
C VAL A 485 14.02 7.89 -14.02
N SER A 486 12.82 7.66 -13.50
CA SER A 486 11.62 8.37 -13.94
C SER A 486 10.97 9.01 -12.72
N ALA A 487 11.28 10.28 -12.48
CA ALA A 487 10.60 11.07 -11.47
C ALA A 487 9.15 11.30 -11.92
N GLY A 488 8.19 10.84 -11.11
CA GLY A 488 6.81 11.24 -11.28
C GLY A 488 6.63 12.71 -10.89
N ASN A 489 5.64 13.39 -11.47
CA ASN A 489 5.24 14.69 -10.96
C ASN A 489 4.33 14.49 -9.74
N PRO A 490 4.44 15.35 -8.71
CA PRO A 490 3.57 15.28 -7.56
C PRO A 490 2.09 15.45 -7.99
N CYS A 491 1.19 14.83 -7.22
CA CYS A 491 -0.22 14.76 -7.61
C CYS A 491 -0.94 16.11 -7.54
N GLY A 492 -0.42 17.08 -6.79
CA GLY A 492 -0.99 18.43 -6.63
C GLY A 492 -2.39 18.44 -6.00
N GLY A 493 -2.78 17.34 -5.37
CA GLY A 493 -4.05 17.17 -4.66
C GLY A 493 -4.07 17.84 -3.28
N PRO A 494 -5.25 17.92 -2.64
CA PRO A 494 -5.32 18.26 -1.22
C PRO A 494 -4.47 17.26 -0.42
N LEU A 495 -3.80 17.77 0.62
CA LEU A 495 -2.86 17.01 1.47
C LEU A 495 -1.60 16.49 0.75
N CYS A 496 -1.32 16.97 -0.47
CA CYS A 496 -0.13 16.54 -1.22
C CYS A 496 1.16 16.85 -0.46
N GLN A 497 1.86 15.79 -0.07
CA GLN A 497 3.25 15.83 0.34
C GLN A 497 4.10 15.41 -0.88
N PRO A 498 4.78 16.34 -1.56
CA PRO A 498 5.47 16.05 -2.82
C PRO A 498 6.45 14.88 -2.75
N HIS A 499 7.15 14.73 -1.61
CA HIS A 499 8.10 13.64 -1.41
C HIS A 499 7.45 12.26 -1.32
N LEU A 500 6.19 12.15 -0.90
CA LEU A 500 5.51 10.85 -0.76
C LEU A 500 4.69 10.46 -1.99
N CYS A 501 4.20 11.43 -2.77
CA CYS A 501 3.21 11.14 -3.81
C CYS A 501 3.80 10.73 -5.17
N ALA A 502 5.09 10.97 -5.39
CA ALA A 502 5.79 10.59 -6.61
C ALA A 502 7.20 10.04 -6.32
N PRO A 503 7.31 8.99 -5.48
CA PRO A 503 8.62 8.44 -5.17
C PRO A 503 9.24 7.88 -6.47
N PRO A 504 10.52 8.18 -6.75
CA PRO A 504 11.22 7.54 -7.85
C PRO A 504 11.28 6.04 -7.58
N LEU A 505 10.59 5.24 -8.38
CA LEU A 505 10.60 3.78 -8.24
C LEU A 505 11.72 3.20 -9.10
N ILE A 506 12.90 3.05 -8.52
CA ILE A 506 14.07 2.44 -9.17
C ILE A 506 14.68 1.40 -8.21
N PRO A 507 15.50 0.46 -8.71
CA PRO A 507 16.12 -0.56 -7.85
C PRO A 507 16.85 0.03 -6.64
N HIS A 508 17.61 1.11 -6.84
CA HIS A 508 18.35 1.80 -5.80
C HIS A 508 17.47 2.35 -4.67
N THR A 509 16.34 2.97 -5.01
CA THR A 509 15.44 3.57 -4.02
C THR A 509 14.65 2.52 -3.26
N VAL A 510 14.27 1.42 -3.92
CA VAL A 510 13.63 0.29 -3.25
C VAL A 510 14.61 -0.39 -2.30
N TYR A 511 15.85 -0.62 -2.74
CA TYR A 511 16.90 -1.21 -1.90
C TYR A 511 17.16 -0.34 -0.65
N ALA A 512 17.33 0.97 -0.85
CA ALA A 512 17.56 1.90 0.24
C ALA A 512 16.36 2.02 1.18
N ALA A 513 15.14 2.01 0.64
CA ALA A 513 13.92 2.02 1.43
C ALA A 513 13.81 0.78 2.34
N ILE A 514 14.09 -0.41 1.82
CA ILE A 514 14.10 -1.64 2.63
C ILE A 514 15.16 -1.56 3.73
N CYS A 515 16.37 -1.07 3.42
CA CYS A 515 17.42 -0.89 4.42
C CYS A 515 17.04 0.15 5.49
N GLN A 516 16.36 1.24 5.10
CA GLN A 516 15.86 2.26 6.04
C GLN A 516 14.87 1.66 7.05
N VAL A 517 13.91 0.85 6.57
CA VAL A 517 12.94 0.17 7.44
C VAL A 517 13.67 -0.78 8.39
N LEU A 518 14.62 -1.57 7.88
CA LEU A 518 15.39 -2.51 8.70
C LEU A 518 16.16 -1.81 9.83
N VAL A 519 16.90 -0.74 9.52
CA VAL A 519 17.71 0.02 10.49
C VAL A 519 16.87 0.68 11.58
N GLN A 520 15.62 1.03 11.27
CA GLN A 520 14.72 1.69 12.23
C GLN A 520 13.86 0.71 13.04
N CYS A 521 13.73 -0.54 12.60
CA CYS A 521 12.89 -1.53 13.28
C CYS A 521 13.68 -2.60 14.04
N VAL A 522 14.96 -2.79 13.73
CA VAL A 522 15.76 -3.87 14.30
C VAL A 522 16.85 -3.29 15.17
N ASP A 523 16.75 -3.54 16.47
CA ASP A 523 17.73 -3.08 17.47
C ASP A 523 19.07 -3.84 17.36
N ASN A 524 19.09 -4.98 16.66
CA ASN A 524 20.30 -5.74 16.37
C ASN A 524 21.23 -4.99 15.39
N VAL A 525 22.36 -4.54 15.94
CA VAL A 525 23.45 -3.86 15.22
C VAL A 525 24.00 -4.66 14.04
N SER A 526 23.98 -6.00 14.12
CA SER A 526 24.51 -6.89 13.08
C SER A 526 23.50 -7.24 11.98
N ALA A 527 22.19 -7.02 12.18
CA ALA A 527 21.14 -7.49 11.28
C ALA A 527 21.31 -7.01 9.83
N LEU A 528 21.56 -5.71 9.65
CA LEU A 528 21.82 -5.14 8.32
C LEU A 528 23.00 -5.84 7.65
N SER A 529 24.11 -6.02 8.38
CA SER A 529 25.32 -6.66 7.86
C SER A 529 25.08 -8.11 7.47
N ASN A 530 24.34 -8.88 8.28
CA ASN A 530 24.04 -10.29 8.04
C ASN A 530 23.14 -10.48 6.80
N ILE A 531 22.27 -9.53 6.52
CA ILE A 531 21.33 -9.59 5.40
C ILE A 531 21.99 -9.18 4.08
N ILE A 532 22.75 -8.08 4.04
CA ILE A 532 23.28 -7.56 2.76
C ILE A 532 24.56 -8.27 2.32
N THR A 533 25.40 -8.72 3.27
CA THR A 533 26.73 -9.27 2.98
C THR A 533 26.71 -10.49 2.06
N PRO A 534 25.81 -11.49 2.23
CA PRO A 534 25.75 -12.65 1.34
C PRO A 534 25.52 -12.27 -0.12
N GLY A 535 24.67 -11.27 -0.38
CA GLY A 535 24.40 -10.77 -1.73
C GLY A 535 25.59 -10.01 -2.33
N ILE A 536 26.22 -9.13 -1.55
CA ILE A 536 27.39 -8.37 -1.99
C ILE A 536 28.53 -9.31 -2.44
N LYS A 537 28.75 -10.43 -1.72
CA LYS A 537 29.74 -11.44 -2.11
C LYS A 537 29.51 -12.04 -3.50
N GLN A 538 28.26 -12.09 -3.97
CA GLN A 538 27.88 -12.73 -5.23
C GLN A 538 28.00 -11.77 -6.44
N THR A 539 27.80 -10.47 -6.25
CA THR A 539 27.70 -9.47 -7.34
C THR A 539 29.05 -8.97 -7.88
N ALA A 540 30.12 -9.07 -7.10
CA ALA A 540 31.50 -8.73 -7.49
C ALA A 540 31.76 -7.27 -8.00
N VAL A 541 30.84 -6.31 -7.82
CA VAL A 541 31.03 -4.90 -8.23
C VAL A 541 31.58 -4.06 -7.08
N TRP A 542 32.91 -3.89 -7.03
CA TRP A 542 33.61 -3.20 -5.94
C TRP A 542 34.18 -1.82 -6.30
N ASP A 543 34.24 -1.46 -7.59
CA ASP A 543 34.96 -0.28 -8.09
C ASP A 543 34.52 1.04 -7.45
N SER A 544 33.23 1.14 -7.11
CA SER A 544 32.67 2.32 -6.45
C SER A 544 33.24 2.61 -5.05
N LEU A 545 33.89 1.62 -4.42
CA LEU A 545 34.57 1.79 -3.12
C LEU A 545 36.03 2.21 -3.25
N ASP A 546 36.58 2.32 -4.45
CA ASP A 546 37.95 2.81 -4.61
C ASP A 546 38.02 4.32 -4.32
N ARG A 547 39.13 4.75 -3.70
CA ARG A 547 39.42 6.16 -3.37
C ARG A 547 39.40 7.10 -4.57
N THR A 548 39.53 6.60 -5.79
CA THR A 548 39.44 7.41 -7.02
C THR A 548 37.99 7.63 -7.50
N GLN A 549 37.01 6.92 -6.92
CA GLN A 549 35.63 6.86 -7.38
C GLN A 549 34.62 7.52 -6.41
N VAL A 550 35.08 8.42 -5.54
CA VAL A 550 34.22 9.17 -4.61
C VAL A 550 33.09 9.91 -5.34
N TRP A 551 33.36 10.41 -6.55
CA TRP A 551 32.40 11.13 -7.40
C TRP A 551 31.44 10.23 -8.17
N ASN A 552 31.65 8.90 -8.16
CA ASN A 552 30.84 7.99 -8.95
C ASN A 552 29.40 7.96 -8.40
N LEU A 553 28.44 8.58 -9.09
CA LEU A 553 27.03 8.53 -8.73
C LEU A 553 26.34 7.24 -9.20
N GLN A 554 26.96 6.50 -10.14
CA GLN A 554 26.48 5.21 -10.65
C GLN A 554 27.07 4.07 -9.81
N ARG A 555 26.50 3.90 -8.61
CA ARG A 555 26.91 2.88 -7.64
C ARG A 555 25.97 1.67 -7.71
N PRO A 556 26.40 0.47 -7.29
CA PRO A 556 25.48 -0.63 -7.01
C PRO A 556 24.40 -0.23 -5.99
N ALA A 557 23.22 -0.86 -6.06
CA ALA A 557 22.07 -0.52 -5.22
C ALA A 557 22.39 -0.58 -3.72
N TRP A 558 23.17 -1.58 -3.29
CA TRP A 558 23.58 -1.73 -1.89
C TRP A 558 24.50 -0.59 -1.42
N HIS A 559 25.46 -0.16 -2.25
CA HIS A 559 26.38 0.92 -1.90
C HIS A 559 25.61 2.24 -1.85
N HIS A 560 24.74 2.48 -2.83
CA HIS A 560 23.88 3.65 -2.84
C HIS A 560 22.99 3.72 -1.58
N ALA A 561 22.38 2.61 -1.17
CA ALA A 561 21.59 2.52 0.04
C ALA A 561 22.38 2.91 1.30
N LEU A 562 23.60 2.39 1.46
CA LEU A 562 24.44 2.74 2.60
C LEU A 562 24.83 4.24 2.62
N VAL A 563 25.09 4.84 1.45
CA VAL A 563 25.32 6.29 1.35
C VAL A 563 24.06 7.06 1.76
N GLN A 564 22.88 6.66 1.29
CA GLN A 564 21.61 7.32 1.67
C GLN A 564 21.31 7.25 3.16
N LEU A 565 21.69 6.17 3.86
CA LEU A 565 21.53 6.05 5.30
C LEU A 565 22.45 7.00 6.09
N VAL A 566 23.61 7.37 5.52
CA VAL A 566 24.59 8.28 6.13
C VAL A 566 24.30 9.75 5.79
N SER A 567 23.67 10.03 4.64
CA SER A 567 23.39 11.38 4.17
C SER A 567 22.66 12.30 5.18
N PRO A 568 21.68 11.84 5.98
CA PRO A 568 21.05 12.67 7.01
C PRO A 568 22.03 13.19 8.06
N SER A 569 23.00 12.37 8.47
CA SER A 569 23.98 12.69 9.51
C SER A 569 24.96 13.80 9.08
N VAL A 570 25.24 13.93 7.78
CA VAL A 570 26.17 14.95 7.26
C VAL A 570 25.50 16.27 6.89
N ALA A 571 24.16 16.32 6.84
CA ALA A 571 23.41 17.49 6.37
C ALA A 571 23.68 18.74 7.24
N GLY A 572 23.77 18.57 8.56
CA GLY A 572 24.09 19.65 9.50
C GLY A 572 25.49 20.25 9.26
N VAL A 573 26.49 19.41 9.06
CA VAL A 573 27.88 19.81 8.78
C VAL A 573 27.99 20.62 7.48
N VAL A 574 27.26 20.20 6.44
CA VAL A 574 27.21 20.94 5.16
C VAL A 574 26.55 22.30 5.34
N ALA A 575 25.47 22.39 6.13
CA ALA A 575 24.80 23.65 6.44
C ALA A 575 25.72 24.63 7.19
N GLU A 576 26.50 24.13 8.14
CA GLU A 576 27.46 24.94 8.89
C GLU A 576 28.57 25.49 7.97
N VAL A 577 29.17 24.65 7.13
CA VAL A 577 30.19 25.10 6.19
C VAL A 577 29.61 26.11 5.20
N LEU A 578 28.42 25.86 4.65
CA LEU A 578 27.73 26.82 3.77
C LEU A 578 27.54 28.20 4.44
N SER A 579 27.23 28.23 5.75
CA SER A 579 27.09 29.48 6.51
C SER A 579 28.42 30.25 6.66
N SER A 580 29.55 29.55 6.59
CA SER A 580 30.90 30.14 6.64
C SER A 580 31.41 30.65 5.29
N VAL A 581 30.79 30.24 4.17
CA VAL A 581 31.20 30.65 2.82
C VAL A 581 30.63 32.05 2.52
N PRO A 582 31.48 33.02 2.14
CA PRO A 582 31.04 34.38 1.86
C PRO A 582 30.13 34.45 0.62
N PRO A 583 29.11 35.35 0.61
CA PRO A 583 28.15 35.51 -0.49
C PRO A 583 28.77 36.04 -1.80
N GLN A 584 29.99 36.56 -1.76
CA GLN A 584 30.75 36.95 -2.94
C GLN A 584 32.14 36.34 -2.86
N PRO A 585 32.72 35.91 -4.00
CA PRO A 585 34.09 35.45 -4.03
C PRO A 585 35.02 36.57 -3.51
N PRO A 586 36.10 36.22 -2.79
CA PRO A 586 37.02 37.21 -2.24
C PRO A 586 37.48 38.18 -3.34
N ALA A 587 37.48 39.49 -3.02
CA ALA A 587 37.77 40.56 -3.97
C ALA A 587 39.06 40.31 -4.77
N ARG A 588 39.06 40.66 -6.08
CA ARG A 588 40.23 40.50 -6.96
C ARG A 588 41.47 41.22 -6.38
N PRO A 589 42.52 40.52 -5.90
CA PRO A 589 43.80 41.12 -5.56
C PRO A 589 44.46 41.76 -6.78
N ALA A 590 45.40 42.67 -6.50
CA ALA A 590 46.17 43.39 -7.49
C ALA A 590 47.07 42.50 -8.37
N HIS A 591 47.30 41.22 -8.02
CA HIS A 591 48.15 40.30 -8.78
C HIS A 591 47.50 38.90 -8.92
N PRO A 592 47.45 38.28 -10.13
CA PRO A 592 46.77 37.01 -10.39
C PRO A 592 47.29 35.81 -9.57
N SER A 593 48.58 35.79 -9.24
CA SER A 593 49.20 34.71 -8.46
C SER A 593 48.73 34.65 -7.00
N GLN A 594 48.36 35.79 -6.39
CA GLN A 594 47.90 35.85 -5.00
C GLN A 594 46.44 35.41 -4.83
N LEU A 595 45.66 35.45 -5.92
CA LEU A 595 44.28 34.93 -5.98
C LEU A 595 44.23 33.43 -5.77
N SER A 596 45.08 32.71 -6.50
CA SER A 596 45.15 31.24 -6.42
C SER A 596 45.51 30.77 -5.01
N VAL A 597 46.54 31.36 -4.39
CA VAL A 597 47.03 30.94 -3.06
C VAL A 597 46.02 31.22 -1.94
N ARG A 598 45.35 32.39 -1.95
CA ARG A 598 44.34 32.71 -0.93
C ARG A 598 43.10 31.85 -1.07
N LEU A 599 42.62 31.65 -2.31
CA LEU A 599 41.49 30.79 -2.57
C LEU A 599 41.80 29.34 -2.19
N GLU A 600 42.99 28.83 -2.52
CA GLU A 600 43.44 27.50 -2.10
C GLU A 600 43.46 27.35 -0.58
N HIS A 601 43.91 28.36 0.16
CA HIS A 601 43.90 28.32 1.62
C HIS A 601 42.47 28.24 2.19
N HIS A 602 41.52 29.01 1.65
CA HIS A 602 40.12 28.96 2.06
C HIS A 602 39.46 27.62 1.68
N LEU A 603 39.69 27.11 0.47
CA LEU A 603 39.18 25.81 0.03
C LEU A 603 39.69 24.68 0.91
N ALA A 604 40.99 24.69 1.26
CA ALA A 604 41.56 23.72 2.18
C ALA A 604 40.94 23.83 3.57
N ALA A 605 40.71 25.05 4.08
CA ALA A 605 40.07 25.28 5.37
C ALA A 605 38.62 24.75 5.42
N TRP A 606 37.79 25.06 4.42
CA TRP A 606 36.42 24.55 4.36
C TRP A 606 36.35 23.03 4.16
N THR A 607 37.26 22.47 3.36
CA THR A 607 37.38 21.01 3.22
C THR A 607 37.76 20.36 4.56
N LEU A 608 38.70 20.94 5.30
CA LEU A 608 39.07 20.46 6.63
C LEU A 608 37.91 20.61 7.63
N GLN A 609 37.13 21.70 7.55
CA GLN A 609 35.95 21.89 8.38
C GLN A 609 34.88 20.81 8.11
N LEU A 610 34.62 20.46 6.84
CA LEU A 610 33.72 19.35 6.49
C LEU A 610 34.22 18.02 7.08
N LEU A 611 35.50 17.70 6.90
CA LEU A 611 36.07 16.43 7.40
C LEU A 611 36.10 16.36 8.93
N ALA A 612 36.44 17.48 9.58
CA ALA A 612 36.46 17.57 11.05
C ALA A 612 35.05 17.48 11.63
N GLY A 613 34.10 18.27 11.11
CA GLY A 613 32.69 18.22 11.51
C GLY A 613 32.06 16.85 11.27
N ALA A 614 32.43 16.17 10.18
CA ALA A 614 31.99 14.81 9.93
C ALA A 614 32.56 13.80 10.93
N GLY A 615 33.78 14.03 11.43
CA GLY A 615 34.42 13.20 12.47
C GLY A 615 33.93 13.47 13.89
N THR A 616 33.30 14.61 14.17
CA THR A 616 32.84 14.97 15.52
C THR A 616 31.32 14.96 15.66
N GLU A 617 30.62 15.74 14.84
CA GLU A 617 29.17 15.93 14.93
C GLU A 617 28.43 14.84 14.16
N ALA A 618 28.71 14.71 12.86
CA ALA A 618 28.02 13.72 12.03
C ALA A 618 28.29 12.29 12.50
N ALA A 619 29.48 12.03 13.05
CA ALA A 619 29.85 10.71 13.53
C ALA A 619 28.81 10.18 14.53
N GLN A 620 28.40 10.98 15.52
CA GLN A 620 27.44 10.58 16.56
C GLN A 620 26.05 10.24 16.00
N ASP A 621 25.72 10.80 14.83
CA ASP A 621 24.42 10.63 14.17
C ASP A 621 24.43 9.52 13.12
N VAL A 622 25.57 8.86 12.84
CA VAL A 622 25.62 7.73 11.90
C VAL A 622 25.00 6.49 12.54
N PRO A 623 24.01 5.82 11.90
CA PRO A 623 23.39 4.64 12.48
C PRO A 623 24.41 3.51 12.73
N ILE A 624 24.43 2.97 13.96
CA ILE A 624 25.34 1.88 14.36
C ILE A 624 25.25 0.65 13.43
N PRO A 625 24.06 0.21 12.96
CA PRO A 625 23.97 -0.90 12.00
C PRO A 625 24.73 -0.66 10.69
N VAL A 626 24.82 0.61 10.24
CA VAL A 626 25.59 1.00 9.05
C VAL A 626 27.09 0.90 9.30
N LEU A 627 27.55 1.28 10.50
CA LEU A 627 28.95 1.13 10.92
C LEU A 627 29.36 -0.35 10.90
N LYS A 628 28.55 -1.23 11.51
CA LYS A 628 28.82 -2.68 11.53
C LYS A 628 28.79 -3.29 10.12
N ALA A 629 27.84 -2.88 9.29
CA ALA A 629 27.80 -3.27 7.87
C ALA A 629 29.05 -2.83 7.11
N ALA A 630 29.52 -1.60 7.33
CA ALA A 630 30.75 -1.10 6.69
C ALA A 630 31.99 -1.91 7.12
N VAL A 631 32.09 -2.31 8.38
CA VAL A 631 33.17 -3.19 8.88
C VAL A 631 33.12 -4.57 8.20
N ALA A 632 31.92 -5.18 8.13
CA ALA A 632 31.73 -6.47 7.48
C ALA A 632 32.09 -6.41 5.98
N ILE A 633 31.70 -5.35 5.27
CA ILE A 633 32.05 -5.13 3.86
C ILE A 633 33.54 -4.87 3.69
N ASN A 634 34.17 -4.10 4.59
CA ASN A 634 35.60 -3.80 4.54
C ASN A 634 36.45 -5.09 4.62
N ALA A 635 36.01 -6.09 5.39
CA ALA A 635 36.65 -7.40 5.48
C ALA A 635 36.55 -8.25 4.19
N LEU A 636 35.67 -7.88 3.25
CA LEU A 636 35.43 -8.61 2.00
C LEU A 636 36.07 -7.94 0.78
N LEU A 637 36.72 -6.81 0.97
CA LEU A 637 37.31 -6.04 -0.12
C LEU A 637 38.40 -6.85 -0.84
N PRO A 638 38.39 -6.86 -2.19
CA PRO A 638 39.53 -7.32 -2.96
C PRO A 638 40.77 -6.47 -2.66
N PRO A 639 41.99 -7.05 -2.70
CA PRO A 639 43.23 -6.32 -2.39
C PRO A 639 43.54 -5.17 -3.37
N THR A 640 42.85 -5.13 -4.52
CA THR A 640 42.97 -4.08 -5.54
C THR A 640 42.24 -2.79 -5.17
N ILE A 641 41.21 -2.87 -4.33
CA ILE A 641 40.34 -1.73 -4.00
C ILE A 641 40.82 -1.09 -2.70
N LYS A 642 41.10 0.22 -2.74
CA LYS A 642 41.56 0.97 -1.57
C LYS A 642 40.57 2.09 -1.23
N PRO A 643 39.78 1.97 -0.16
CA PRO A 643 38.82 3.02 0.21
C PRO A 643 39.50 4.29 0.74
N THR A 644 38.84 5.44 0.58
CA THR A 644 39.28 6.72 1.15
C THR A 644 39.39 6.62 2.67
N GLY A 645 40.46 7.16 3.25
CA GLY A 645 40.74 7.05 4.69
C GLY A 645 41.13 5.64 5.18
N GLY A 646 41.22 4.66 4.28
CA GLY A 646 41.61 3.29 4.60
C GLY A 646 40.47 2.40 5.13
N HIS A 647 39.22 2.89 5.13
CA HIS A 647 38.06 2.11 5.55
C HIS A 647 36.81 2.47 4.74
N VAL A 648 35.92 1.48 4.50
CA VAL A 648 34.66 1.67 3.76
C VAL A 648 33.79 2.77 4.34
N ILE A 649 33.67 2.89 5.67
CA ILE A 649 32.79 3.90 6.30
C ILE A 649 33.19 5.34 5.92
N THR A 650 34.50 5.61 5.84
CA THR A 650 35.01 6.93 5.46
C THR A 650 34.70 7.21 4.00
N GLN A 651 34.79 6.21 3.12
CA GLN A 651 34.33 6.32 1.73
C GLN A 651 32.83 6.67 1.65
N LEU A 652 31.98 6.04 2.48
CA LEU A 652 30.53 6.31 2.51
C LEU A 652 30.23 7.75 2.94
N VAL A 653 30.84 8.22 4.04
CA VAL A 653 30.66 9.58 4.58
C VAL A 653 31.13 10.64 3.57
N VAL A 654 32.32 10.46 2.97
CA VAL A 654 32.84 11.39 1.96
C VAL A 654 31.94 11.40 0.71
N SER A 655 31.40 10.25 0.32
CA SER A 655 30.45 10.17 -0.80
C SER A 655 29.14 10.90 -0.51
N ALA A 656 28.63 10.81 0.72
CA ALA A 656 27.44 11.55 1.16
C ALA A 656 27.70 13.07 1.17
N LEU A 657 28.86 13.50 1.68
CA LEU A 657 29.29 14.91 1.63
C LEU A 657 29.39 15.41 0.19
N TYR A 658 30.02 14.64 -0.70
CA TYR A 658 30.15 14.99 -2.11
C TYR A 658 28.79 15.16 -2.80
N ALA A 659 27.83 14.26 -2.53
CA ALA A 659 26.48 14.34 -3.08
C ALA A 659 25.72 15.58 -2.59
N ALA A 660 25.82 15.90 -1.29
CA ALA A 660 25.16 17.05 -0.70
C ALA A 660 25.75 18.39 -1.20
N VAL A 661 27.09 18.49 -1.29
CA VAL A 661 27.81 19.70 -1.73
C VAL A 661 27.56 20.00 -3.21
N ASN A 662 27.48 18.99 -4.07
CA ASN A 662 27.29 19.17 -5.52
C ASN A 662 25.83 19.31 -5.95
N SER A 663 24.91 19.53 -5.02
CA SER A 663 23.49 19.72 -5.30
C SER A 663 23.06 21.13 -4.91
N ARG A 664 22.85 22.01 -5.90
CA ARG A 664 22.39 23.39 -5.65
C ARG A 664 21.07 23.42 -4.88
N SER A 665 20.15 22.55 -5.26
CA SER A 665 18.86 22.37 -4.58
C SER A 665 19.01 21.93 -3.12
N THR A 666 20.01 21.11 -2.81
CA THR A 666 20.35 20.77 -1.42
C THR A 666 20.82 22.00 -0.65
N LEU A 667 21.81 22.72 -1.19
CA LEU A 667 22.38 23.89 -0.52
C LEU A 667 21.33 24.99 -0.31
N ASP A 668 20.43 25.21 -1.27
CA ASP A 668 19.31 26.15 -1.14
C ASP A 668 18.34 25.78 0.00
N GLN A 669 18.18 24.49 0.31
CA GLN A 669 17.30 24.03 1.39
C GLN A 669 17.99 24.01 2.76
N LEU A 670 19.29 23.73 2.79
CA LEU A 670 20.09 23.78 4.02
C LEU A 670 20.43 25.21 4.43
N GLY A 671 20.55 26.13 3.47
CA GLY A 671 20.81 27.54 3.70
C GLY A 671 19.60 28.31 4.23
N GLY A 672 19.85 29.31 5.08
CA GLY A 672 18.81 30.24 5.54
C GLY A 672 18.36 31.26 4.47
N THR A 673 19.18 31.45 3.44
CA THR A 673 18.95 32.33 2.28
C THR A 673 19.31 31.61 0.99
N PRO A 674 18.71 31.97 -0.16
CA PRO A 674 19.08 31.40 -1.46
C PRO A 674 20.58 31.51 -1.71
N VAL A 675 21.18 30.43 -2.20
CA VAL A 675 22.62 30.37 -2.44
C VAL A 675 22.96 31.27 -3.62
N THR A 676 23.89 32.20 -3.37
CA THR A 676 24.43 33.08 -4.41
C THR A 676 25.30 32.29 -5.40
N ASP A 677 25.42 32.75 -6.64
CA ASP A 677 26.27 32.07 -7.63
C ASP A 677 27.73 31.99 -7.18
N GLY A 678 28.23 32.99 -6.45
CA GLY A 678 29.57 32.95 -5.85
C GLY A 678 29.74 31.86 -4.80
N GLN A 679 28.76 31.68 -3.90
CA GLN A 679 28.78 30.59 -2.93
C GLN A 679 28.68 29.23 -3.62
N TRP A 680 27.86 29.12 -4.66
CA TRP A 680 27.72 27.90 -5.44
C TRP A 680 29.04 27.48 -6.10
N ASP A 681 29.73 28.40 -6.77
CA ASP A 681 31.02 28.14 -7.41
C ASP A 681 32.08 27.70 -6.37
N MET A 682 32.09 28.32 -5.18
CA MET A 682 33.00 27.95 -4.09
C MET A 682 32.69 26.56 -3.52
N MET A 683 31.41 26.21 -3.36
CA MET A 683 31.00 24.89 -2.88
C MET A 683 31.31 23.79 -3.90
N ILE A 684 31.14 24.02 -5.20
CA ILE A 684 31.61 23.09 -6.24
C ILE A 684 33.12 22.87 -6.13
N ALA A 685 33.91 23.93 -5.96
CA ALA A 685 35.36 23.80 -5.81
C ALA A 685 35.76 23.00 -4.55
N VAL A 686 34.98 23.10 -3.46
CA VAL A 686 35.13 22.20 -2.30
C VAL A 686 34.79 20.76 -2.68
N GLY A 687 33.71 20.53 -3.45
CA GLY A 687 33.34 19.23 -4.01
C GLY A 687 34.43 18.59 -4.88
N GLU A 688 35.08 19.36 -5.75
CA GLU A 688 36.21 18.89 -6.57
C GLU A 688 37.42 18.49 -5.70
N ARG A 689 37.66 19.18 -4.59
CA ARG A 689 38.71 18.82 -3.63
C ARG A 689 38.42 17.52 -2.90
N LEU A 690 37.15 17.19 -2.64
CA LEU A 690 36.77 15.89 -2.08
C LEU A 690 37.14 14.71 -3.01
N CYS A 691 37.29 14.95 -4.32
CA CYS A 691 37.76 13.93 -5.27
C CYS A 691 39.28 13.68 -5.20
N SER A 692 40.05 14.63 -4.66
CA SER A 692 41.52 14.60 -4.63
C SER A 692 42.09 14.34 -3.23
N LEU A 693 41.27 13.78 -2.32
CA LEU A 693 41.67 13.51 -0.94
C LEU A 693 42.82 12.49 -0.80
N HIS A 694 43.13 11.76 -1.87
CA HIS A 694 44.19 10.75 -1.93
C HIS A 694 45.61 11.32 -2.10
N ASP A 695 45.76 12.63 -2.25
CA ASP A 695 47.05 13.34 -2.43
C ASP A 695 47.87 13.46 -1.12
N GLY A 696 47.42 12.86 -0.01
CA GLY A 696 48.16 12.71 1.25
C GLY A 696 48.02 13.88 2.25
N SER A 697 47.60 15.07 1.80
CA SER A 697 47.42 16.24 2.69
C SER A 697 46.28 16.09 3.70
N TYR A 698 45.38 15.13 3.49
CA TYR A 698 44.19 14.91 4.32
C TYR A 698 44.20 13.56 5.07
N ASP A 699 45.31 12.80 5.01
CA ASP A 699 45.39 11.47 5.62
C ASP A 699 45.12 11.50 7.14
N THR A 700 45.66 12.49 7.85
CA THR A 700 45.47 12.62 9.31
C THR A 700 44.00 12.91 9.67
N PRO A 701 43.33 13.94 9.10
CA PRO A 701 41.89 14.16 9.30
C PRO A 701 41.02 12.94 8.95
N LEU A 702 41.33 12.26 7.83
CA LEU A 702 40.57 11.09 7.40
C LEU A 702 40.68 9.94 8.41
N ARG A 703 41.89 9.64 8.89
CA ARG A 703 42.10 8.60 9.93
C ARG A 703 41.44 8.96 11.25
N GLN A 704 41.46 10.24 11.64
CA GLN A 704 40.76 10.71 12.84
C GLN A 704 39.25 10.50 12.71
N MET A 705 38.66 10.83 11.56
CA MET A 705 37.26 10.56 11.28
C MET A 705 36.94 9.07 11.29
N THR A 706 37.78 8.22 10.67
CA THR A 706 37.61 6.76 10.73
C THR A 706 37.60 6.25 12.17
N HIS A 707 38.57 6.70 12.98
CA HIS A 707 38.66 6.32 14.39
C HIS A 707 37.42 6.76 15.18
N ALA A 708 36.97 8.01 14.99
CA ALA A 708 35.78 8.52 15.69
C ALA A 708 34.49 7.78 15.32
N LEU A 709 34.34 7.41 14.05
CA LEU A 709 33.21 6.60 13.58
C LEU A 709 33.25 5.19 14.17
N LEU A 710 34.41 4.54 14.17
CA LEU A 710 34.56 3.17 14.67
C LEU A 710 34.54 3.08 16.20
N ALA A 711 34.92 4.15 16.91
CA ALA A 711 34.87 4.20 18.37
C ALA A 711 33.45 3.99 18.93
N GLN A 712 32.40 4.27 18.14
CA GLN A 712 31.02 3.98 18.54
C GLN A 712 30.70 2.49 18.66
N LEU A 713 31.49 1.63 18.01
CA LEU A 713 31.36 0.18 18.14
C LEU A 713 32.05 -0.34 19.40
N GLU A 714 32.93 0.45 20.04
CA GLU A 714 33.63 0.07 21.26
C GLU A 714 32.62 0.08 22.44
N GLY A 715 32.13 -1.10 22.82
CA GLY A 715 31.10 -1.28 23.86
C GLY A 715 29.72 -1.68 23.34
N CYS A 716 29.54 -1.77 22.02
CA CYS A 716 28.43 -2.52 21.44
C CYS A 716 28.80 -4.01 21.52
N ASP A 717 28.55 -4.65 22.65
CA ASP A 717 28.76 -6.09 22.78
C ASP A 717 27.88 -6.81 21.75
N ASP A 718 28.45 -7.74 20.98
CA ASP A 718 27.69 -8.82 20.32
C ASP A 718 27.21 -9.79 21.43
N SER A 719 26.58 -9.26 22.49
CA SER A 719 26.02 -10.08 23.55
C SER A 719 24.96 -10.95 22.89
N GLY A 720 25.22 -12.25 22.83
CA GLY A 720 24.27 -13.26 22.36
C GLY A 720 23.06 -13.40 23.29
N GLU A 721 22.55 -12.29 23.82
CA GLU A 721 21.21 -12.20 24.38
C GLU A 721 20.25 -12.56 23.25
N GLU A 722 19.40 -13.56 23.49
CA GLU A 722 18.38 -13.98 22.56
C GLU A 722 17.51 -12.76 22.23
N GLU A 723 17.64 -12.27 21.00
CA GLU A 723 16.95 -11.08 20.51
C GLU A 723 15.44 -11.28 20.53
N ASP A 724 14.67 -10.24 20.86
CA ASP A 724 13.22 -10.22 20.66
C ASP A 724 12.94 -10.26 19.15
N CYS A 725 12.93 -11.46 18.57
CA CYS A 725 12.51 -11.68 17.20
C CYS A 725 10.99 -11.56 17.14
N LEU A 726 10.47 -11.02 16.03
CA LEU A 726 9.03 -11.05 15.78
C LEU A 726 8.47 -12.49 15.84
N ASP A 727 9.31 -13.47 15.54
CA ASP A 727 8.98 -14.90 15.55
C ASP A 727 8.87 -15.51 16.96
N ASP A 728 9.37 -14.83 18.00
CA ASP A 728 9.31 -15.32 19.39
C ASP A 728 7.92 -15.11 20.02
N TYR A 729 7.16 -14.16 19.49
CA TYR A 729 5.80 -13.92 19.93
C TYR A 729 4.84 -14.98 19.37
N THR A 730 4.19 -15.72 20.26
CA THR A 730 3.17 -16.71 19.85
C THR A 730 1.79 -16.10 19.65
N ASP A 731 1.51 -14.95 20.26
CA ASP A 731 0.22 -14.27 20.21
C ASP A 731 0.17 -13.30 19.02
N GLU A 732 -0.81 -13.50 18.13
CA GLU A 732 -0.99 -12.68 16.93
C GLU A 732 -1.38 -11.23 17.24
N GLU A 733 -2.05 -10.97 18.37
CA GLU A 733 -2.39 -9.60 18.78
C GLU A 733 -1.15 -8.85 19.27
N VAL A 734 -0.24 -9.56 19.94
CA VAL A 734 1.06 -9.00 20.34
C VAL A 734 1.90 -8.71 19.11
N VAL A 735 2.00 -9.65 18.16
CA VAL A 735 2.70 -9.45 16.87
C VAL A 735 2.16 -8.23 16.13
N GLU A 736 0.83 -8.06 16.08
CA GLU A 736 0.19 -6.92 15.44
C GLU A 736 0.52 -5.60 16.16
N CYS A 737 0.45 -5.57 17.49
CA CYS A 737 0.84 -4.41 18.31
C CYS A 737 2.32 -4.02 18.12
N VAL A 738 3.22 -5.00 18.10
CA VAL A 738 4.65 -4.78 17.85
C VAL A 738 4.87 -4.20 16.45
N CYS A 739 4.24 -4.78 15.42
CA CYS A 739 4.35 -4.26 14.06
C CYS A 739 3.79 -2.84 13.92
N ILE A 740 2.73 -2.48 14.65
CA ILE A 740 2.20 -1.11 14.69
C ILE A 740 3.23 -0.17 15.33
N SER A 741 3.82 -0.54 16.46
CA SER A 741 4.84 0.26 17.14
C SER A 741 6.08 0.47 16.27
N LEU A 742 6.58 -0.59 15.63
CA LEU A 742 7.71 -0.53 14.70
C LEU A 742 7.40 0.33 13.47
N ALA A 743 6.21 0.19 12.89
CA ALA A 743 5.78 1.04 11.78
C ALA A 743 5.70 2.53 12.21
N ASN A 744 5.20 2.82 13.40
CA ASN A 744 5.15 4.19 13.93
C ASN A 744 6.56 4.76 14.18
N ALA A 745 7.51 3.95 14.64
CA ALA A 745 8.91 4.34 14.77
C ALA A 745 9.50 4.74 13.41
N VAL A 746 9.23 3.96 12.35
CA VAL A 746 9.69 4.30 10.98
C VAL A 746 9.03 5.60 10.48
N LEU A 747 7.72 5.73 10.69
CA LEU A 747 6.94 6.89 10.28
C LEU A 747 7.30 8.18 11.04
N SER A 748 8.09 8.09 12.13
CA SER A 748 8.56 9.27 12.87
C SER A 748 9.55 10.13 12.09
N THR A 749 10.19 9.57 11.04
CA THR A 749 11.17 10.27 10.20
C THR A 749 10.65 10.45 8.77
N VAL A 750 11.01 11.56 8.12
CA VAL A 750 10.59 11.82 6.72
C VAL A 750 11.14 10.75 5.77
N GLN A 751 12.39 10.33 5.97
CA GLN A 751 13.01 9.27 5.19
C GLN A 751 12.30 7.93 5.36
N GLY A 752 11.91 7.58 6.60
CA GLY A 752 11.16 6.35 6.88
C GLY A 752 9.74 6.36 6.29
N GLN A 753 9.06 7.51 6.30
CA GLN A 753 7.77 7.69 5.62
C GLN A 753 7.89 7.42 4.12
N HIS A 754 8.90 8.01 3.47
CA HIS A 754 9.19 7.77 2.06
C HIS A 754 9.52 6.30 1.78
N ALA A 755 10.35 5.69 2.62
CA ALA A 755 10.77 4.30 2.48
C ALA A 755 9.57 3.33 2.45
N LEU A 756 8.65 3.45 3.41
CA LEU A 756 7.48 2.58 3.46
C LEU A 756 6.57 2.72 2.24
N VAL A 757 6.43 3.94 1.70
CA VAL A 757 5.66 4.19 0.48
C VAL A 757 6.33 3.57 -0.75
N VAL A 758 7.66 3.71 -0.87
CA VAL A 758 8.45 3.09 -1.96
C VAL A 758 8.28 1.57 -1.94
N VAL A 759 8.41 0.93 -0.77
CA VAL A 759 8.25 -0.53 -0.64
C VAL A 759 6.83 -0.95 -1.02
N TRP A 760 5.82 -0.23 -0.57
CA TRP A 760 4.42 -0.53 -0.94
C TRP A 760 4.17 -0.44 -2.46
N GLU A 761 4.62 0.65 -3.10
CA GLU A 761 4.48 0.83 -4.55
C GLU A 761 5.26 -0.23 -5.34
N PHE A 762 6.42 -0.67 -4.84
CA PHE A 762 7.17 -1.79 -5.39
C PHE A 762 6.36 -3.09 -5.32
N LEU A 763 5.85 -3.45 -4.14
CA LEU A 763 5.09 -4.68 -3.93
C LEU A 763 3.84 -4.71 -4.83
N ARG A 764 3.07 -3.62 -4.89
CA ARG A 764 1.84 -3.54 -5.71
C ARG A 764 2.08 -3.85 -7.20
N ARG A 765 3.30 -3.63 -7.70
CA ARG A 765 3.68 -3.83 -9.11
C ARG A 765 4.37 -5.18 -9.37
N ASN A 766 4.94 -5.80 -8.33
CA ASN A 766 5.88 -6.90 -8.48
C ASN A 766 5.51 -8.16 -7.67
N MET A 767 4.28 -8.27 -7.14
CA MET A 767 3.88 -9.43 -6.32
C MET A 767 4.04 -10.79 -7.01
N GLU A 768 3.86 -10.86 -8.35
CA GLU A 768 4.10 -12.10 -9.11
C GLU A 768 5.57 -12.52 -9.04
N TRP A 769 6.48 -11.56 -9.20
CA TRP A 769 7.92 -11.81 -9.01
C TRP A 769 8.25 -12.20 -7.56
N VAL A 770 7.62 -11.54 -6.57
CA VAL A 770 7.82 -11.89 -5.15
C VAL A 770 7.38 -13.32 -4.86
N GLN A 771 6.27 -13.77 -5.45
CA GLN A 771 5.78 -15.14 -5.32
C GLN A 771 6.78 -16.16 -5.86
N GLU A 772 7.28 -15.94 -7.07
CA GLU A 772 8.28 -16.80 -7.71
C GLU A 772 9.61 -16.80 -6.93
N ALA A 773 10.08 -15.63 -6.49
CA ALA A 773 11.33 -15.48 -5.75
C ALA A 773 11.30 -16.17 -4.37
N LEU A 774 10.13 -16.23 -3.73
CA LEU A 774 9.92 -17.00 -2.49
C LEU A 774 9.70 -18.50 -2.76
N GLY A 775 9.54 -18.93 -4.01
CA GLY A 775 9.23 -20.33 -4.35
C GLY A 775 7.84 -20.78 -3.88
N VAL A 776 6.88 -19.85 -3.78
CA VAL A 776 5.51 -20.13 -3.33
C VAL A 776 4.63 -20.46 -4.52
N PRO A 777 3.83 -21.55 -4.49
CA PRO A 777 2.97 -21.91 -5.61
C PRO A 777 1.84 -20.90 -5.84
N ALA A 778 1.39 -20.81 -7.10
CA ALA A 778 0.22 -20.01 -7.49
C ALA A 778 -1.08 -20.51 -6.83
N ILE A 779 -2.06 -19.61 -6.60
CA ILE A 779 -3.36 -19.99 -6.05
C ILE A 779 -4.02 -21.09 -6.90
N LEU A 780 -3.97 -20.94 -8.22
CA LEU A 780 -4.28 -21.99 -9.18
C LEU A 780 -2.97 -22.65 -9.62
N PRO A 781 -2.72 -23.93 -9.32
CA PRO A 781 -1.57 -24.65 -9.83
C PRO A 781 -1.59 -24.70 -11.36
N LEU A 782 -0.53 -24.20 -12.00
CA LEU A 782 -0.46 -24.07 -13.45
C LEU A 782 0.12 -25.35 -14.08
N THR A 783 -0.46 -25.77 -15.20
CA THR A 783 -0.09 -26.99 -15.93
C THR A 783 1.11 -26.83 -16.86
N SER A 784 1.45 -25.60 -17.24
CA SER A 784 2.58 -25.27 -18.11
C SER A 784 3.56 -24.30 -17.45
N ASP A 785 4.82 -24.39 -17.83
CA ASP A 785 5.84 -23.44 -17.40
C ASP A 785 5.57 -22.08 -18.04
N HIS A 786 5.22 -21.10 -17.20
CA HIS A 786 5.06 -19.72 -17.62
C HIS A 786 6.40 -18.97 -17.55
N PRO A 787 6.61 -17.95 -18.41
CA PRO A 787 7.83 -17.16 -18.35
C PRO A 787 7.94 -16.46 -17.00
N GLN A 788 9.14 -16.50 -16.41
CA GLN A 788 9.44 -15.85 -15.13
C GLN A 788 8.99 -14.39 -15.14
N ALA A 789 8.29 -14.00 -14.07
CA ALA A 789 7.88 -12.63 -13.85
C ALA A 789 9.11 -11.72 -13.83
N ARG A 790 9.06 -10.62 -14.58
CA ARG A 790 10.13 -9.61 -14.59
C ARG A 790 9.77 -8.45 -13.69
N LEU A 791 10.76 -7.94 -12.98
CA LEU A 791 10.59 -6.71 -12.20
C LEU A 791 10.19 -5.53 -13.10
N SER A 792 9.19 -4.79 -12.67
CA SER A 792 8.65 -3.61 -13.33
C SER A 792 8.81 -2.36 -12.46
N PHE A 793 9.48 -1.37 -13.03
CA PHE A 793 9.76 -0.06 -12.44
C PHE A 793 9.07 1.08 -13.21
N THR A 794 8.12 0.77 -14.10
CA THR A 794 7.50 1.77 -14.98
C THR A 794 6.77 2.85 -14.18
N PRO A 795 6.95 4.16 -14.46
CA PRO A 795 6.46 5.26 -13.61
C PRO A 795 4.95 5.38 -13.58
N THR A 796 4.26 5.02 -14.67
CA THR A 796 2.81 4.96 -14.70
C THR A 796 2.35 3.59 -14.22
N PRO A 797 1.43 3.49 -13.24
CA PRO A 797 0.77 2.21 -12.99
C PRO A 797 0.15 1.74 -14.30
N PRO A 798 0.20 0.44 -14.63
CA PRO A 798 -0.40 -0.06 -15.86
C PRO A 798 -1.85 0.42 -15.89
N THR A 799 -2.18 1.31 -16.83
CA THR A 799 -3.58 1.62 -17.14
C THR A 799 -4.28 0.29 -17.31
N HIS A 800 -5.48 0.13 -16.73
CA HIS A 800 -6.25 -1.11 -16.84
C HIS A 800 -6.22 -1.57 -18.30
N ASN A 801 -5.39 -2.58 -18.57
CA ASN A 801 -5.19 -3.11 -19.90
C ASN A 801 -6.18 -4.26 -20.01
N PRO A 802 -7.29 -4.09 -20.74
CA PRO A 802 -8.35 -5.10 -20.77
C PRO A 802 -7.81 -6.47 -21.20
N LEU A 803 -6.83 -6.48 -22.11
CA LEU A 803 -6.19 -7.71 -22.59
C LEU A 803 -5.32 -8.38 -21.52
N HIS A 804 -4.65 -7.59 -20.66
CA HIS A 804 -3.88 -8.13 -19.55
C HIS A 804 -4.78 -8.75 -18.48
N TYR A 805 -5.90 -8.11 -18.18
CA TYR A 805 -6.82 -8.54 -17.12
C TYR A 805 -7.88 -9.54 -17.58
N TYR A 806 -8.02 -9.79 -18.88
CA TYR A 806 -9.00 -10.75 -19.41
C TYR A 806 -8.81 -12.17 -18.85
N ASN A 807 -7.55 -12.58 -18.67
CA ASN A 807 -7.18 -13.88 -18.10
C ASN A 807 -6.56 -13.77 -16.70
N ARG A 808 -6.74 -12.64 -16.00
CA ARG A 808 -6.09 -12.39 -14.72
C ARG A 808 -7.03 -11.76 -13.70
N ILE A 809 -6.96 -12.27 -12.48
CA ILE A 809 -7.63 -11.70 -11.31
C ILE A 809 -6.56 -11.34 -10.28
N VAL A 810 -6.43 -10.05 -9.97
CA VAL A 810 -5.35 -9.48 -9.15
C VAL A 810 -3.96 -9.89 -9.71
N PHE A 811 -3.29 -10.86 -9.08
CA PHE A 811 -1.97 -11.41 -9.48
C PHE A 811 -2.07 -12.87 -9.96
N THR A 812 -3.28 -13.44 -10.03
CA THR A 812 -3.51 -14.85 -10.36
C THR A 812 -3.92 -14.99 -11.82
N LEU A 813 -3.28 -15.93 -12.53
CA LEU A 813 -3.64 -16.30 -13.89
C LEU A 813 -4.84 -17.28 -13.87
N LEU A 814 -5.88 -16.98 -14.65
CA LEU A 814 -7.03 -17.85 -14.88
C LEU A 814 -6.79 -18.67 -16.15
N ASP A 815 -5.82 -19.58 -16.08
CA ASP A 815 -5.45 -20.43 -17.21
C ASP A 815 -6.51 -21.53 -17.46
N GLN A 816 -7.01 -21.59 -18.69
CA GLN A 816 -8.10 -22.50 -19.05
C GLN A 816 -7.66 -23.97 -19.01
N GLU A 817 -6.43 -24.28 -19.43
CA GLU A 817 -5.92 -25.65 -19.40
C GLU A 817 -5.81 -26.15 -17.95
N SER A 818 -5.29 -25.31 -17.07
CA SER A 818 -5.16 -25.62 -15.63
C SER A 818 -6.52 -25.75 -14.93
N LEU A 819 -7.53 -24.95 -15.31
CA LEU A 819 -8.89 -25.09 -14.80
C LEU A 819 -9.55 -26.40 -15.24
N MET A 820 -9.36 -26.81 -16.49
CA MET A 820 -9.94 -28.04 -17.03
C MET A 820 -9.27 -29.31 -16.48
N ASN A 821 -7.97 -29.26 -16.23
CA ASN A 821 -7.15 -30.40 -15.78
C ASN A 821 -6.85 -30.38 -14.28
N PHE A 822 -7.58 -29.57 -13.49
CA PHE A 822 -7.32 -29.39 -12.08
C PHE A 822 -7.37 -30.72 -11.29
N PRO A 823 -6.32 -31.06 -10.51
CA PRO A 823 -6.25 -32.31 -9.75
C PRO A 823 -7.09 -32.23 -8.46
N ALA A 824 -8.39 -32.44 -8.60
CA ALA A 824 -9.34 -32.33 -7.48
C ALA A 824 -9.32 -33.54 -6.54
N ASP A 825 -9.06 -33.29 -5.24
CA ASP A 825 -9.23 -34.27 -4.16
C ASP A 825 -10.71 -34.34 -3.71
N TRP A 826 -11.54 -35.00 -4.51
CA TRP A 826 -12.95 -35.19 -4.19
C TRP A 826 -13.17 -36.12 -2.98
N GLU A 827 -12.24 -37.02 -2.69
CA GLU A 827 -12.37 -37.96 -1.56
C GLU A 827 -12.25 -37.23 -0.24
N GLY A 828 -11.25 -36.35 -0.09
CA GLY A 828 -11.10 -35.50 1.10
C GLY A 828 -12.33 -34.64 1.37
N VAL A 829 -12.95 -34.05 0.33
CA VAL A 829 -14.16 -33.22 0.49
C VAL A 829 -15.37 -34.07 0.88
N LEU A 830 -15.59 -35.23 0.24
CA LEU A 830 -16.75 -36.09 0.54
C LEU A 830 -16.67 -36.74 1.93
N LEU A 831 -15.46 -36.98 2.44
CA LEU A 831 -15.23 -37.51 3.78
C LEU A 831 -15.29 -36.43 4.87
N SER A 832 -15.24 -35.15 4.49
CA SER A 832 -15.44 -34.03 5.42
C SER A 832 -16.92 -33.86 5.77
N ASP A 833 -17.21 -33.10 6.83
CA ASP A 833 -18.59 -32.74 7.16
C ASP A 833 -19.22 -31.87 6.06
N LEU A 834 -20.11 -32.48 5.28
CA LEU A 834 -20.85 -31.79 4.23
C LEU A 834 -21.81 -30.74 4.79
N GLY A 835 -22.27 -30.87 6.04
CA GLY A 835 -23.22 -29.93 6.65
C GLY A 835 -24.53 -29.77 5.86
N LEU A 836 -24.88 -30.77 5.03
CA LEU A 836 -26.09 -30.81 4.21
C LEU A 836 -27.03 -31.91 4.72
N PRO A 837 -28.35 -31.67 4.74
CA PRO A 837 -29.32 -32.72 5.07
C PRO A 837 -29.20 -33.91 4.11
N GLY A 838 -29.37 -35.14 4.62
CA GLY A 838 -29.34 -36.36 3.79
C GLY A 838 -30.27 -36.30 2.58
N SER A 839 -31.47 -35.75 2.75
CA SER A 839 -32.44 -35.54 1.65
C SER A 839 -31.93 -34.59 0.58
N THR A 840 -31.16 -33.56 0.94
CA THR A 840 -30.53 -32.64 -0.02
C THR A 840 -29.40 -33.35 -0.76
N VAL A 841 -28.61 -34.17 -0.07
CA VAL A 841 -27.56 -34.98 -0.70
C VAL A 841 -28.19 -35.98 -1.68
N ALA A 842 -29.27 -36.67 -1.28
CA ALA A 842 -30.01 -37.60 -2.13
C ALA A 842 -30.56 -36.91 -3.41
N ASP A 843 -31.22 -35.75 -3.26
CA ASP A 843 -31.70 -34.96 -4.38
C ASP A 843 -30.55 -34.57 -5.34
N LEU A 844 -29.42 -34.11 -4.83
CA LEU A 844 -28.26 -33.75 -5.65
C LEU A 844 -27.62 -34.94 -6.36
N VAL A 845 -27.55 -36.11 -5.71
CA VAL A 845 -27.06 -37.34 -6.33
C VAL A 845 -28.00 -37.80 -7.44
N SER A 846 -29.32 -37.69 -7.25
CA SER A 846 -30.32 -38.07 -8.26
C SER A 846 -30.24 -37.27 -9.57
N ARG A 847 -29.69 -36.05 -9.48
CA ARG A 847 -29.54 -35.09 -10.60
C ARG A 847 -28.23 -35.22 -11.38
N ARG A 848 -27.42 -36.23 -11.07
CA ARG A 848 -26.14 -36.44 -11.76
C ARG A 848 -26.33 -37.02 -13.18
N PRO A 849 -25.39 -36.77 -14.10
CA PRO A 849 -25.48 -37.24 -15.49
C PRO A 849 -25.69 -38.75 -15.63
N GLU A 850 -25.16 -39.55 -14.69
CA GLU A 850 -25.31 -41.00 -14.69
C GLU A 850 -26.76 -41.47 -14.46
N PHE A 851 -27.61 -40.63 -13.85
CA PHE A 851 -29.02 -40.92 -13.58
C PHE A 851 -29.99 -40.19 -14.53
N CYS A 852 -29.55 -39.11 -15.19
CA CYS A 852 -30.43 -38.20 -15.95
C CYS A 852 -30.56 -38.49 -17.45
N THR A 853 -29.83 -39.46 -18.03
CA THR A 853 -29.72 -39.57 -19.50
C THR A 853 -30.42 -40.78 -20.12
N ASN A 854 -31.22 -40.48 -21.15
CA ASN A 854 -31.74 -41.41 -22.14
C ASN A 854 -31.23 -40.94 -23.54
N PRO A 855 -30.34 -41.68 -24.23
CA PRO A 855 -29.85 -43.02 -23.93
C PRO A 855 -28.85 -43.05 -22.76
N ALA A 856 -28.71 -44.22 -22.15
CA ALA A 856 -27.83 -44.45 -21.01
C ALA A 856 -26.37 -44.11 -21.36
N PRO A 857 -25.63 -43.48 -20.43
CA PRO A 857 -24.22 -43.17 -20.65
C PRO A 857 -23.43 -44.46 -20.83
N THR A 858 -22.34 -44.42 -21.62
CA THR A 858 -21.42 -45.55 -21.76
C THR A 858 -20.58 -45.71 -20.50
N LEU A 859 -21.23 -46.18 -19.43
CA LEU A 859 -20.58 -46.42 -18.14
C LEU A 859 -19.71 -47.67 -18.22
N THR A 860 -18.54 -47.59 -17.58
CA THR A 860 -17.72 -48.77 -17.36
C THR A 860 -18.42 -49.75 -16.40
N ARG A 861 -17.97 -51.01 -16.38
CA ARG A 861 -18.49 -52.03 -15.46
C ARG A 861 -18.47 -51.59 -13.98
N PRO A 862 -17.38 -51.03 -13.41
CA PRO A 862 -17.37 -50.56 -12.03
C PRO A 862 -18.36 -49.41 -11.79
N GLN A 863 -18.44 -48.44 -12.71
CA GLN A 863 -19.40 -47.32 -12.62
C GLN A 863 -20.85 -47.80 -12.60
N THR A 864 -21.17 -48.81 -13.42
CA THR A 864 -22.52 -49.38 -13.47
C THR A 864 -22.90 -50.06 -12.14
N VAL A 865 -21.94 -50.73 -11.48
CA VAL A 865 -22.15 -51.34 -10.16
C VAL A 865 -22.37 -50.27 -9.10
N ALA A 866 -21.54 -49.22 -9.10
CA ALA A 866 -21.66 -48.09 -8.19
C ALA A 866 -23.00 -47.36 -8.33
N MET A 867 -23.40 -47.06 -9.58
CA MET A 867 -24.68 -46.43 -9.91
C MET A 867 -25.87 -47.24 -9.38
N ARG A 868 -25.88 -48.57 -9.57
CA ARG A 868 -26.96 -49.43 -9.05
C ARG A 868 -27.03 -49.43 -7.52
N LYS A 869 -25.88 -49.38 -6.84
CA LYS A 869 -25.84 -49.32 -5.37
C LYS A 869 -26.44 -48.01 -4.86
N LEU A 870 -26.06 -46.88 -5.45
CA LEU A 870 -26.61 -45.57 -5.11
C LEU A 870 -28.09 -45.45 -5.46
N LYS A 871 -28.53 -46.00 -6.60
CA LYS A 871 -29.95 -46.00 -7.00
C LYS A 871 -30.86 -46.65 -5.94
N ARG A 872 -30.43 -47.78 -5.37
CA ARG A 872 -31.18 -48.44 -4.28
C ARG A 872 -31.29 -47.56 -3.04
N LEU A 873 -30.22 -46.86 -2.69
CA LEU A 873 -30.24 -45.94 -1.54
C LEU A 873 -31.18 -44.75 -1.77
N LEU A 874 -31.23 -44.22 -2.99
CA LEU A 874 -32.18 -43.16 -3.35
C LEU A 874 -33.63 -43.64 -3.26
N GLU A 875 -33.91 -44.87 -3.68
CA GLU A 875 -35.24 -45.49 -3.56
C GLU A 875 -35.63 -45.65 -2.08
N THR A 876 -34.71 -46.10 -1.21
CA THR A 876 -34.96 -46.23 0.24
C THR A 876 -35.21 -44.88 0.92
N GLU A 877 -34.45 -43.82 0.60
CA GLU A 877 -34.72 -42.49 1.16
C GLU A 877 -36.03 -41.88 0.66
N ALA A 878 -36.43 -42.16 -0.58
CA ALA A 878 -37.73 -41.71 -1.10
C ALA A 878 -38.89 -42.39 -0.35
N GLU A 879 -38.79 -43.69 -0.08
CA GLU A 879 -39.77 -44.44 0.72
C GLU A 879 -39.85 -43.92 2.16
N GLU A 880 -38.70 -43.64 2.82
CA GLU A 880 -38.67 -43.05 4.17
C GLU A 880 -39.22 -41.62 4.24
N ALA A 881 -39.07 -40.84 3.15
CA ALA A 881 -39.62 -39.49 3.06
C ALA A 881 -41.14 -39.51 2.86
N GLU A 882 -41.66 -40.47 2.10
CA GLU A 882 -43.10 -40.69 1.93
C GLU A 882 -43.79 -41.21 3.21
N GLU A 883 -43.12 -42.04 4.02
CA GLU A 883 -43.65 -42.50 5.32
C GLU A 883 -43.69 -41.41 6.42
N LYS A 884 -42.91 -40.33 6.27
CA LYS A 884 -42.84 -39.21 7.25
C LYS A 884 -43.79 -38.05 6.93
N GLN A 885 -44.40 -38.02 5.75
CA GLN A 885 -45.46 -37.07 5.36
C GLN A 885 -46.84 -37.61 5.72
#